data_AF-A0A1J3IF39-F1
#
_entry.id   AF-A0A1J3IF39-F1
#
_cell.length_a   1.000
_cell.length_b   1.000
_cell.length_c   1.000
_cell.angle_alpha   90.00
_cell.angle_beta   90.00
_cell.angle_gamma   90.00
#
_symmetry.space_group_name_H-M   'P 1'
#
loop_
_entity.id
_entity.type
_entity.pdbx_description
1 polymer ?
#
loop_
_entity_poly.entity_id
_entity_poly.type
_entity_poly.pdbx_seq_one_letter_code
_entity_poly.pdbx_strand_id
1 'polypeptide(L)'
;LSKLLYQRNEDVAALIAGELISDMEILSSLITSLLQGCAEESRTRLGQRLKLVCADCLGAIGAIDPAKVRVASCSRFKIQCSDDDLIFELIHKHLARAFRAAQDPIIQDSAALAIQELLKIAGCEPSLAGNAVEFTPQERVQLNVSSSRRSGGSNEVNDRGQKLWDRFSNYVKELIAPCLTSRFQLPNVSDPGLAGAIYRPSMSFRRWLSYWIKKLTAHATGSRASIFAACRGIVRHDMQTATYLLPYLVLDVVCHGTEAARLSISEEILSVLDAAASENSGVTINSFGVGQSEVCVQAVFTLLDNLGQWVDDMKQAVALSLSLQSSSGRQVAPKSKDQASSSTTEHDQLLVQCKYVLELLLVIPKVTLARASFRCQAYARSLMYLESHVREKSGSLNPASEKTGIFENADVSSLMGIYSCLDEPDGLSGFASLSKSLSLQDQLLIDKKSGNWAEVFTACEQALQMEPTSVQRHSDVLNCLLNMCHHQTMVTHVDGLISRVPEYKKTWCTQGVQAAWRLGKWDLMDEYLGGADEEGLLFSSSDSNASFDRDVAKILQAMMKKDQYSVAERIAISKQALIAPLAAAGMDSYTRAYPFVVKLHLLRELEDFQALLNGDSYLEKSFSTSDPVFSKVVDNWENRLRFTQSSLWTREPLLAFRRLVFGASGLGAQVGNCWLQYAKLCRLAGHYETAHRAILEAQASGAPNVHMEKAKLLWITRRSDSAIVELQQSLLNMPEGVVDSTVISSINSLLMAPTNPEPTVRNTQSFNEKKDVAKTLLLYSKWIHYSGQKQKKDVLNLYTQVKDLQPCEKGYFHLAKYYDELYVDARKCQQESLVVSSAGSKKGSVLSNSSTEKAGWDFLFK
;
A
#
# COMPACT_ATOMS: atom_id res chain seq x y z
N LEU A 1 -22.18 4.53 6.95
CA LEU A 1 -20.79 4.15 7.30
C LEU A 1 -20.08 5.23 8.11
N SER A 2 -19.75 6.40 7.55
CA SER A 2 -19.05 7.49 8.27
C SER A 2 -19.58 7.71 9.70
N LYS A 3 -20.88 8.00 9.88
CA LYS A 3 -21.49 8.15 11.23
C LYS A 3 -21.25 6.96 12.19
N LEU A 4 -21.26 5.73 11.68
CA LEU A 4 -21.00 4.53 12.50
C LEU A 4 -19.53 4.48 12.93
N LEU A 5 -18.60 4.80 12.03
CA LEU A 5 -17.16 4.87 12.36
C LEU A 5 -16.86 5.94 13.41
N TYR A 6 -17.61 7.06 13.42
CA TYR A 6 -17.52 8.08 14.46
C TYR A 6 -18.10 7.64 15.81
N GLN A 7 -19.25 6.96 15.80
CA GLN A 7 -19.96 6.60 17.04
C GLN A 7 -19.44 5.32 17.70
N ARG A 8 -18.94 4.37 16.91
CA ARG A 8 -18.50 3.03 17.33
C ARG A 8 -17.05 2.76 16.94
N ASN A 9 -16.19 3.77 17.07
CA ASN A 9 -14.75 3.65 16.80
C ASN A 9 -14.08 2.58 17.67
N GLU A 10 -14.45 2.48 18.95
CA GLU A 10 -13.92 1.50 19.90
C GLU A 10 -14.27 0.07 19.51
N ASP A 11 -15.52 -0.17 19.11
CA ASP A 11 -15.97 -1.49 18.65
C ASP A 11 -15.20 -1.91 17.39
N VAL A 12 -15.01 -0.98 16.44
CA VAL A 12 -14.26 -1.24 15.21
C VAL A 12 -12.78 -1.51 15.52
N ALA A 13 -12.17 -0.72 16.41
CA ALA A 13 -10.80 -0.96 16.85
C ALA A 13 -10.66 -2.31 17.58
N ALA A 14 -11.63 -2.70 18.39
CA ALA A 14 -11.65 -3.99 19.07
C ALA A 14 -11.79 -5.15 18.08
N LEU A 15 -12.63 -5.03 17.06
CA LEU A 15 -12.75 -6.02 15.98
C LEU A 15 -11.44 -6.18 15.21
N ILE A 16 -10.76 -5.08 14.88
CA ILE A 16 -9.45 -5.13 14.22
C ILE A 16 -8.38 -5.76 15.13
N ALA A 17 -8.45 -5.51 16.45
CA ALA A 17 -7.55 -6.10 17.44
C ALA A 17 -7.77 -7.59 17.70
N GLY A 18 -9.00 -8.08 17.50
CA GLY A 18 -9.34 -9.50 17.68
C GLY A 18 -8.68 -10.44 16.67
N GLU A 19 -8.17 -9.90 15.55
CA GLU A 19 -7.47 -10.63 14.47
C GLU A 19 -8.20 -11.91 14.00
N LEU A 20 -9.53 -11.94 14.07
CA LEU A 20 -10.31 -13.04 13.54
C LEU A 20 -10.27 -13.01 12.01
N ILE A 21 -10.03 -14.17 11.39
CA ILE A 21 -9.85 -14.32 9.94
C ILE A 21 -11.08 -13.77 9.18
N SER A 22 -12.29 -14.05 9.67
CA SER A 22 -13.55 -13.55 9.09
C SER A 22 -13.64 -12.03 9.08
N ASP A 23 -13.17 -11.38 10.15
CA ASP A 23 -13.30 -9.93 10.32
C ASP A 23 -12.32 -9.21 9.39
N MET A 24 -11.15 -9.80 9.14
CA MET A 24 -10.16 -9.30 8.19
C MET A 24 -10.60 -9.42 6.72
N GLU A 25 -11.36 -10.46 6.36
CA GLU A 25 -11.94 -10.58 5.01
C GLU A 25 -13.01 -9.49 4.77
N ILE A 26 -13.89 -9.26 5.75
CA ILE A 26 -14.90 -8.20 5.69
C ILE A 26 -14.21 -6.82 5.61
N LEU A 27 -13.17 -6.60 6.40
CA LEU A 27 -12.38 -5.36 6.38
C LEU A 27 -11.69 -5.16 5.03
N SER A 28 -11.14 -6.23 4.45
CA SER A 28 -10.53 -6.20 3.12
C SER A 28 -11.56 -5.85 2.03
N SER A 29 -12.76 -6.43 2.10
CA SER A 29 -13.86 -6.09 1.19
C SER A 29 -14.32 -4.64 1.35
N LEU A 30 -14.41 -4.15 2.60
CA LEU A 30 -14.77 -2.77 2.91
C LEU A 30 -13.75 -1.78 2.35
N ILE A 31 -12.45 -2.01 2.60
CA ILE A 31 -11.36 -1.15 2.10
C ILE A 31 -11.36 -1.15 0.57
N THR A 32 -11.50 -2.32 -0.06
CA THR A 32 -11.59 -2.44 -1.52
C THR A 32 -12.76 -1.62 -2.07
N SER A 33 -13.94 -1.73 -1.46
CA SER A 33 -15.13 -0.97 -1.86
C SER A 33 -14.97 0.54 -1.67
N LEU A 34 -14.29 0.97 -0.59
CA LEU A 34 -14.01 2.38 -0.33
C LEU A 34 -13.00 2.97 -1.33
N LEU A 35 -11.95 2.22 -1.67
CA LEU A 35 -10.98 2.61 -2.70
C LEU A 35 -11.65 2.72 -4.08
N GLN A 36 -12.54 1.78 -4.41
CA GLN A 36 -13.34 1.84 -5.63
C GLN A 36 -14.27 3.08 -5.64
N GLY A 37 -14.85 3.43 -4.49
CA GLY A 37 -15.63 4.66 -4.33
C GLY A 37 -14.81 5.94 -4.53
N CYS A 38 -13.53 5.95 -4.15
CA CYS A 38 -12.60 7.05 -4.44
C CYS A 38 -12.26 7.15 -5.94
N ALA A 39 -12.25 6.02 -6.65
CA ALA A 39 -11.98 5.96 -8.09
C ALA A 39 -13.19 6.35 -8.98
N GLU A 40 -14.39 6.49 -8.43
CA GLU A 40 -15.62 6.76 -9.18
C GLU A 40 -15.58 8.07 -10.00
N GLU A 41 -15.52 8.04 -11.32
CA GLU A 41 -15.26 9.26 -12.14
C GLU A 41 -16.47 10.14 -12.44
N SER A 42 -17.58 9.99 -11.72
CA SER A 42 -18.80 10.76 -11.99
C SER A 42 -18.61 12.28 -11.73
N ARG A 43 -19.09 13.10 -12.67
CA ARG A 43 -19.05 14.58 -12.59
C ARG A 43 -20.12 15.19 -11.69
N THR A 44 -21.00 14.36 -11.13
CA THR A 44 -22.09 14.84 -10.30
C THR A 44 -21.50 15.42 -9.01
N ARG A 45 -22.12 16.49 -8.49
CA ARG A 45 -21.77 17.00 -7.15
C ARG A 45 -21.85 15.89 -6.09
N LEU A 46 -22.79 14.96 -6.29
CA LEU A 46 -22.93 13.74 -5.49
C LEU A 46 -21.70 12.82 -5.60
N GLY A 47 -21.15 12.62 -6.80
CA GLY A 47 -19.94 11.82 -7.02
C GLY A 47 -18.70 12.42 -6.36
N GLN A 48 -18.50 13.73 -6.50
CA GLN A 48 -17.39 14.42 -5.81
C GLN A 48 -17.54 14.33 -4.28
N ARG A 49 -18.76 14.48 -3.77
CA ARG A 49 -19.06 14.31 -2.34
C ARG A 49 -18.84 12.86 -1.89
N LEU A 50 -19.19 11.88 -2.71
CA LEU A 50 -18.96 10.46 -2.43
C LEU A 50 -17.46 10.18 -2.27
N LYS A 51 -16.61 10.67 -3.18
CA LYS A 51 -15.15 10.49 -3.07
C LYS A 51 -14.59 11.03 -1.77
N LEU A 52 -14.99 12.23 -1.38
CA LEU A 52 -14.56 12.87 -0.14
C LEU A 52 -15.01 12.05 1.07
N VAL A 53 -16.28 11.61 1.11
CA VAL A 53 -16.79 10.79 2.21
C VAL A 53 -16.13 9.40 2.25
N CYS A 54 -15.79 8.81 1.11
CA CYS A 54 -15.02 7.56 1.05
C CYS A 54 -13.60 7.76 1.62
N ALA A 55 -12.93 8.85 1.24
CA ALA A 55 -11.64 9.22 1.81
C ALA A 55 -11.72 9.50 3.32
N ASP A 56 -12.79 10.12 3.80
CA ASP A 56 -13.05 10.31 5.23
C ASP A 56 -13.21 8.97 5.96
N CYS A 57 -13.92 8.01 5.35
CA CYS A 57 -14.07 6.68 5.92
C CYS A 57 -12.73 5.95 5.98
N LEU A 58 -11.90 6.03 4.95
CA LEU A 58 -10.54 5.46 4.95
C LEU A 58 -9.66 6.12 6.02
N GLY A 59 -9.72 7.45 6.15
CA GLY A 59 -9.03 8.19 7.20
C GLY A 59 -9.54 7.86 8.60
N ALA A 60 -10.82 7.53 8.77
CA ALA A 60 -11.41 7.14 10.06
C ALA A 60 -11.06 5.70 10.48
N ILE A 61 -11.05 4.76 9.52
CA ILE A 61 -10.55 3.39 9.74
C ILE A 61 -9.07 3.44 10.12
N GLY A 62 -8.31 4.31 9.44
CA GLY A 62 -6.88 4.47 9.63
C GLY A 62 -6.05 3.52 8.79
N ALA A 63 -4.75 3.81 8.77
CA ALA A 63 -3.75 3.07 8.02
C ALA A 63 -3.47 1.69 8.65
N ILE A 64 -4.28 0.69 8.30
CA ILE A 64 -4.05 -0.71 8.71
C ILE A 64 -2.86 -1.28 7.94
N ASP A 65 -2.05 -2.11 8.58
CA ASP A 65 -0.90 -2.80 7.99
C ASP A 65 -1.26 -3.54 6.69
N PRO A 66 -0.60 -3.23 5.54
CA PRO A 66 -0.83 -3.93 4.28
C PRO A 66 -0.62 -5.44 4.34
N ALA A 67 0.20 -5.96 5.26
CA ALA A 67 0.39 -7.39 5.42
C ALA A 67 -0.88 -8.14 5.88
N LYS A 68 -1.80 -7.42 6.55
CA LYS A 68 -3.04 -7.98 7.11
C LYS A 68 -4.24 -7.86 6.17
N VAL A 69 -4.18 -6.96 5.19
CA VAL A 69 -5.31 -6.63 4.30
C VAL A 69 -5.00 -7.12 2.89
N ARG A 70 -5.90 -7.93 2.33
CA ARG A 70 -5.81 -8.37 0.93
C ARG A 70 -6.86 -7.63 0.12
N VAL A 71 -6.48 -6.52 -0.49
CA VAL A 71 -7.35 -5.88 -1.49
C VAL A 71 -7.36 -6.74 -2.73
N ALA A 72 -8.57 -7.13 -3.17
CA ALA A 72 -8.74 -7.84 -4.42
C ALA A 72 -8.25 -6.92 -5.56
N SER A 73 -7.16 -7.32 -6.20
CA SER A 73 -6.66 -6.64 -7.39
C SER A 73 -7.77 -6.61 -8.45
N CYS A 74 -7.77 -5.58 -9.30
CA CYS A 74 -8.67 -5.49 -10.45
C CYS A 74 -8.69 -6.85 -11.17
N SER A 75 -9.81 -7.57 -11.05
CA SER A 75 -9.91 -8.95 -11.51
C SER A 75 -9.73 -8.94 -13.02
N ARG A 76 -8.62 -9.53 -13.49
CA ARG A 76 -8.42 -9.84 -14.90
C ARG A 76 -9.66 -10.59 -15.38
N PHE A 77 -10.40 -10.03 -16.32
CA PHE A 77 -11.60 -10.68 -16.85
C PHE A 77 -11.22 -11.46 -18.10
N LYS A 78 -11.79 -12.65 -18.26
CA LYS A 78 -11.52 -13.49 -19.42
C LYS A 78 -12.24 -12.92 -20.64
N ILE A 79 -11.50 -12.37 -21.61
CA ILE A 79 -12.08 -11.86 -22.87
C ILE A 79 -12.75 -13.00 -23.66
N GLN A 80 -12.21 -14.22 -23.57
CA GLN A 80 -12.82 -15.38 -24.21
C GLN A 80 -14.10 -15.77 -23.48
N CYS A 81 -15.22 -15.26 -23.98
CA CYS A 81 -16.59 -15.58 -23.58
C CYS A 81 -17.41 -15.86 -24.84
N SER A 82 -18.50 -16.62 -24.71
CA SER A 82 -19.48 -16.75 -25.79
C SER A 82 -20.19 -15.42 -26.00
N ASP A 83 -20.75 -15.20 -27.20
CA ASP A 83 -21.49 -13.96 -27.49
C ASP A 83 -22.71 -13.81 -26.54
N ASP A 84 -23.31 -14.92 -26.13
CA ASP A 84 -24.42 -14.97 -25.17
C ASP A 84 -23.97 -14.64 -23.74
N ASP A 85 -22.78 -15.09 -23.33
CA ASP A 85 -22.20 -14.72 -22.03
C ASP A 85 -21.88 -13.22 -21.99
N LEU A 86 -21.33 -12.67 -23.08
CA LEU A 86 -21.04 -11.24 -23.18
C LEU A 86 -22.32 -10.40 -23.09
N ILE A 87 -23.37 -10.79 -23.83
CA ILE A 87 -24.67 -10.13 -23.78
C ILE A 87 -25.27 -10.22 -22.36
N PHE A 88 -25.20 -11.40 -21.73
CA PHE A 88 -25.67 -11.60 -20.37
C PHE A 88 -24.93 -10.68 -19.37
N GLU A 89 -23.59 -10.67 -19.39
CA GLU A 89 -22.80 -9.84 -18.47
C GLU A 89 -23.04 -8.34 -18.68
N LEU A 90 -23.07 -7.88 -19.94
CA LEU A 90 -23.36 -6.49 -20.29
C LEU A 90 -24.72 -6.06 -19.74
N ILE A 91 -25.75 -6.87 -19.97
CA ILE A 91 -27.10 -6.56 -19.53
C ILE A 91 -27.20 -6.61 -18.00
N HIS A 92 -26.74 -7.72 -17.39
CA HIS A 92 -26.96 -8.00 -15.97
C HIS A 92 -26.12 -7.11 -15.04
N LYS A 93 -24.84 -6.88 -15.37
CA LYS A 93 -23.90 -6.16 -14.49
C LYS A 93 -23.80 -4.66 -14.81
N HIS A 94 -23.92 -4.27 -16.08
CA HIS A 94 -23.62 -2.90 -16.51
C HIS A 94 -24.86 -2.11 -16.93
N LEU A 95 -25.62 -2.58 -17.92
CA LEU A 95 -26.72 -1.83 -18.53
C LEU A 95 -27.96 -1.74 -17.62
N ALA A 96 -28.33 -2.80 -16.91
CA ALA A 96 -29.45 -2.75 -15.95
C ALA A 96 -29.18 -1.73 -14.82
N ARG A 97 -27.93 -1.65 -14.36
CA ARG A 97 -27.47 -0.64 -13.40
C ARG A 97 -27.55 0.76 -14.01
N ALA A 98 -27.01 0.96 -15.22
CA ALA A 98 -27.03 2.25 -15.89
C ALA A 98 -28.46 2.75 -16.17
N PHE A 99 -29.37 1.85 -16.59
CA PHE A 99 -30.77 2.16 -16.84
C PHE A 99 -31.50 2.59 -15.56
N ARG A 100 -31.27 1.92 -14.42
CA ARG A 100 -31.85 2.32 -13.13
C ARG A 100 -31.23 3.59 -12.54
N ALA A 101 -29.93 3.76 -12.70
CA ALA A 101 -29.18 4.88 -12.09
C ALA A 101 -29.29 6.18 -12.90
N ALA A 102 -29.80 6.14 -14.13
CA ALA A 102 -29.93 7.30 -15.00
C ALA A 102 -30.86 8.36 -14.39
N GLN A 103 -30.35 9.58 -14.23
CA GLN A 103 -31.15 10.76 -13.87
C GLN A 103 -31.61 11.53 -15.12
N ASP A 104 -30.84 11.45 -16.21
CA ASP A 104 -31.16 12.09 -17.48
C ASP A 104 -31.95 11.13 -18.38
N PRO A 105 -33.07 11.58 -18.99
CA PRO A 105 -33.88 10.72 -19.85
C PRO A 105 -33.10 10.22 -21.08
N ILE A 106 -32.14 11.01 -21.58
CA ILE A 106 -31.28 10.62 -22.71
C ILE A 106 -30.41 9.40 -22.37
N ILE A 107 -29.90 9.32 -21.13
CA ILE A 107 -29.08 8.20 -20.67
C ILE A 107 -29.97 6.96 -20.48
N GLN A 108 -31.16 7.16 -19.94
CA GLN A 108 -32.15 6.10 -19.77
C GLN A 108 -32.60 5.52 -21.12
N ASP A 109 -32.92 6.37 -22.09
CA ASP A 109 -33.34 5.97 -23.44
C ASP A 109 -32.21 5.27 -24.21
N SER A 110 -30.97 5.77 -24.08
CA SER A 110 -29.80 5.12 -24.71
C SER A 110 -29.46 3.76 -24.08
N ALA A 111 -29.65 3.60 -22.76
CA ALA A 111 -29.51 2.31 -22.09
C ALA A 111 -30.63 1.34 -22.49
N ALA A 112 -31.88 1.81 -22.53
CA ALA A 112 -33.03 1.01 -22.95
C ALA A 112 -32.87 0.51 -24.39
N LEU A 113 -32.39 1.37 -25.30
CA LEU A 113 -32.11 0.99 -26.67
C LEU A 113 -31.00 -0.07 -26.75
N ALA A 114 -29.90 0.11 -26.01
CA ALA A 114 -28.82 -0.87 -25.99
C ALA A 114 -29.32 -2.23 -25.51
N ILE A 115 -30.11 -2.25 -24.43
CA ILE A 115 -30.74 -3.47 -23.90
C ILE A 115 -31.68 -4.10 -24.95
N GLN A 116 -32.52 -3.30 -25.59
CA GLN A 116 -33.45 -3.75 -26.63
C GLN A 116 -32.72 -4.40 -27.81
N GLU A 117 -31.69 -3.75 -28.36
CA GLU A 117 -30.94 -4.27 -29.50
C GLU A 117 -30.14 -5.54 -29.14
N LEU A 118 -29.55 -5.60 -27.95
CA LEU A 118 -28.85 -6.80 -27.47
C LEU A 118 -29.81 -8.00 -27.29
N LEU A 119 -31.02 -7.77 -26.78
CA LEU A 119 -32.03 -8.81 -26.66
C LEU A 119 -32.53 -9.31 -28.02
N LYS A 120 -32.64 -8.43 -29.03
CA LYS A 120 -32.94 -8.82 -30.41
C LYS A 120 -31.81 -9.69 -30.99
N ILE A 121 -30.55 -9.32 -30.76
CA ILE A 121 -29.38 -10.09 -31.21
C ILE A 121 -29.36 -11.49 -30.56
N ALA A 122 -29.77 -11.58 -29.29
CA ALA A 122 -29.89 -12.86 -28.57
C ALA A 122 -31.11 -13.70 -28.96
N GLY A 123 -32.04 -13.17 -29.78
CA GLY A 123 -33.25 -13.88 -30.18
C GLY A 123 -34.35 -13.94 -29.11
N CYS A 124 -34.35 -13.02 -28.14
CA CYS A 124 -35.41 -12.95 -27.12
C CYS A 124 -36.69 -12.34 -27.72
N GLU A 125 -37.77 -13.12 -27.83
CA GLU A 125 -39.06 -12.65 -28.33
C GLU A 125 -39.90 -11.92 -27.25
N PRO A 126 -40.79 -10.98 -27.66
CA PRO A 126 -41.72 -10.29 -26.76
C PRO A 126 -42.75 -11.22 -26.08
N SER A 127 -42.91 -12.46 -26.57
CA SER A 127 -43.72 -13.52 -25.97
C SER A 127 -43.17 -13.99 -24.60
N LEU A 128 -41.87 -13.80 -24.33
CA LEU A 128 -41.22 -14.15 -23.05
C LEU A 128 -41.54 -13.17 -21.90
N ALA A 129 -42.00 -11.96 -22.22
CA ALA A 129 -42.40 -10.97 -21.22
C ALA A 129 -43.70 -11.35 -20.48
N GLY A 130 -44.59 -12.11 -21.12
CA GLY A 130 -45.86 -12.55 -20.55
C GLY A 130 -45.71 -13.53 -19.38
N ASN A 131 -44.62 -14.29 -19.33
CA ASN A 131 -44.39 -15.31 -18.30
C ASN A 131 -43.90 -14.73 -16.96
N ALA A 132 -43.59 -13.43 -16.88
CA ALA A 132 -43.14 -12.78 -15.65
C ALA A 132 -44.29 -12.30 -14.75
N VAL A 133 -45.54 -12.30 -15.22
CA VAL A 133 -46.69 -11.72 -14.50
C VAL A 133 -47.79 -12.75 -14.13
N GLU A 134 -47.60 -14.05 -14.41
CA GLU A 134 -48.63 -15.04 -14.06
C GLU A 134 -48.56 -15.52 -12.60
N PHE A 135 -49.11 -14.71 -11.69
CA PHE A 135 -49.85 -15.20 -10.53
C PHE A 135 -51.26 -14.61 -10.53
N THR A 136 -52.06 -14.92 -11.56
CA THR A 136 -53.53 -14.96 -11.43
C THR A 136 -54.07 -16.10 -12.32
N PRO A 137 -54.87 -17.03 -11.78
CA PRO A 137 -55.44 -18.11 -12.57
C PRO A 137 -56.78 -17.65 -13.16
N GLN A 138 -56.83 -17.28 -14.45
CA GLN A 138 -58.10 -17.33 -15.19
C GLN A 138 -57.95 -17.23 -16.72
N GLU A 139 -58.59 -18.22 -17.36
CA GLU A 139 -59.12 -18.25 -18.73
C GLU A 139 -58.15 -18.30 -19.93
N ARG A 140 -57.71 -19.52 -20.22
CA ARG A 140 -57.33 -19.94 -21.59
C ARG A 140 -58.57 -19.91 -22.50
N VAL A 141 -58.64 -18.94 -23.40
CA VAL A 141 -59.49 -19.04 -24.60
C VAL A 141 -58.60 -19.45 -25.78
N GLN A 142 -58.79 -20.69 -26.22
CA GLN A 142 -58.18 -21.23 -27.44
C GLN A 142 -58.83 -20.59 -28.67
N LEU A 143 -58.03 -19.86 -29.46
CA LEU A 143 -58.37 -19.57 -30.86
C LEU A 143 -57.28 -20.18 -31.75
N ASN A 144 -57.60 -21.36 -32.27
CA ASN A 144 -56.85 -22.03 -33.33
C ASN A 144 -56.94 -21.21 -34.62
N VAL A 145 -55.83 -20.62 -35.05
CA VAL A 145 -55.62 -20.28 -36.46
C VAL A 145 -54.38 -21.02 -36.93
N SER A 146 -54.63 -22.10 -37.65
CA SER A 146 -53.67 -22.90 -38.38
C SER A 146 -53.05 -22.10 -39.54
N SER A 147 -51.76 -21.81 -39.47
CA SER A 147 -50.96 -21.41 -40.64
C SER A 147 -49.69 -22.26 -40.75
N SER A 148 -49.79 -23.23 -41.66
CA SER A 148 -48.75 -23.80 -42.53
C SER A 148 -47.30 -23.87 -42.03
N ARG A 149 -46.85 -25.11 -41.83
CA ARG A 149 -45.46 -25.55 -41.87
C ARG A 149 -44.71 -24.91 -43.06
N ARG A 150 -43.67 -24.14 -42.78
CA ARG A 150 -42.48 -24.03 -43.64
C ARG A 150 -41.26 -24.42 -42.80
N SER A 151 -40.47 -25.28 -43.42
CA SER A 151 -39.40 -26.08 -42.88
C SER A 151 -38.12 -25.26 -42.65
N GLY A 152 -37.47 -25.50 -41.50
CA GLY A 152 -36.01 -25.47 -41.32
C GLY A 152 -35.35 -24.11 -41.07
N GLY A 153 -35.24 -23.70 -39.79
CA GLY A 153 -34.27 -22.67 -39.37
C GLY A 153 -34.60 -21.91 -38.07
N SER A 154 -35.86 -21.83 -37.65
CA SER A 154 -36.30 -20.89 -36.59
C SER A 154 -36.33 -21.43 -35.15
N ASN A 155 -36.19 -22.74 -34.93
CA ASN A 155 -36.35 -23.31 -33.58
C ASN A 155 -35.09 -23.18 -32.70
N GLU A 156 -33.89 -23.08 -33.29
CA GLU A 156 -32.64 -22.93 -32.52
C GLU A 156 -32.49 -21.53 -31.91
N VAL A 157 -32.95 -20.50 -32.63
CA VAL A 157 -32.90 -19.09 -32.17
C VAL A 157 -33.85 -18.86 -30.99
N ASN A 158 -35.02 -19.51 -30.99
CA ASN A 158 -36.00 -19.41 -29.91
C ASN A 158 -35.54 -20.13 -28.63
N ASP A 159 -34.87 -21.30 -28.76
CA ASP A 159 -34.29 -22.01 -27.62
C ASP A 159 -33.07 -21.26 -27.02
N ARG A 160 -32.27 -20.59 -27.87
CA ARG A 160 -31.15 -19.74 -27.46
C ARG A 160 -31.61 -18.53 -26.63
N GLY A 161 -32.62 -17.80 -27.10
CA GLY A 161 -33.17 -16.64 -26.40
C GLY A 161 -33.79 -17.00 -25.05
N GLN A 162 -34.48 -18.14 -24.98
CA GLN A 162 -35.12 -18.62 -23.75
C GLN A 162 -34.09 -19.04 -22.68
N LYS A 163 -33.02 -19.76 -23.07
CA LYS A 163 -31.90 -20.10 -22.19
C LYS A 163 -31.18 -18.87 -21.63
N LEU A 164 -31.00 -17.83 -22.44
CA LEU A 164 -30.38 -16.57 -21.99
C LEU A 164 -31.32 -15.78 -21.06
N TRP A 165 -32.61 -15.73 -21.38
CA TRP A 165 -33.60 -15.08 -20.53
C TRP A 165 -33.66 -15.72 -19.13
N ASP A 166 -33.61 -17.05 -19.05
CA ASP A 166 -33.67 -17.78 -17.78
C ASP A 166 -32.48 -17.51 -16.86
N ARG A 167 -31.31 -17.14 -17.41
CA ARG A 167 -30.12 -16.78 -16.61
C ARG A 167 -30.27 -15.47 -15.86
N PHE A 168 -31.14 -14.55 -16.29
CA PHE A 168 -31.33 -13.27 -15.61
C PHE A 168 -32.05 -13.46 -14.26
N SER A 169 -31.59 -12.74 -13.24
CA SER A 169 -32.32 -12.63 -11.97
C SER A 169 -33.70 -12.02 -12.20
N ASN A 170 -34.70 -12.43 -11.41
CA ASN A 170 -36.07 -11.91 -11.48
C ASN A 170 -36.13 -10.37 -11.45
N TYR A 171 -35.31 -9.74 -10.61
CA TYR A 171 -35.19 -8.29 -10.52
C TYR A 171 -34.76 -7.61 -11.83
N VAL A 172 -33.81 -8.20 -12.56
CA VAL A 172 -33.34 -7.69 -13.86
C VAL A 172 -34.37 -7.97 -14.96
N LYS A 173 -35.08 -9.11 -14.90
CA LYS A 173 -36.18 -9.44 -15.82
C LYS A 173 -37.28 -8.40 -15.77
N GLU A 174 -37.70 -7.96 -14.57
CA GLU A 174 -38.71 -6.91 -14.38
C GLU A 174 -38.29 -5.57 -15.00
N LEU A 175 -37.02 -5.19 -14.82
CA LEU A 175 -36.47 -3.95 -15.40
C LEU A 175 -36.44 -3.95 -16.93
N ILE A 176 -36.20 -5.11 -17.52
CA ILE A 176 -35.88 -5.25 -18.94
C ILE A 176 -37.10 -5.68 -19.76
N ALA A 177 -38.12 -6.29 -19.15
CA ALA A 177 -39.34 -6.71 -19.83
C ALA A 177 -39.98 -5.61 -20.72
N PRO A 178 -40.02 -4.32 -20.32
CA PRO A 178 -40.52 -3.26 -21.20
C PRO A 178 -39.70 -3.10 -22.49
N CYS A 179 -38.38 -3.32 -22.43
CA CYS A 179 -37.47 -3.18 -23.57
C CYS A 179 -37.68 -4.25 -24.65
N LEU A 180 -38.30 -5.40 -24.34
CA LEU A 180 -38.67 -6.42 -25.33
C LEU A 180 -39.76 -5.97 -26.30
N THR A 181 -40.62 -5.04 -25.87
CA THR A 181 -41.75 -4.54 -26.68
C THR A 181 -41.47 -3.18 -27.33
N SER A 182 -40.42 -2.50 -26.86
CA SER A 182 -39.98 -1.19 -27.34
C SER A 182 -39.54 -1.20 -28.82
N ARG A 183 -39.72 -0.07 -29.51
CA ARG A 183 -39.31 0.16 -30.91
C ARG A 183 -38.42 1.41 -31.07
N PHE A 184 -37.69 1.81 -30.04
CA PHE A 184 -36.74 2.93 -30.17
C PHE A 184 -35.67 2.62 -31.22
N GLN A 185 -35.25 3.64 -31.97
CA GLN A 185 -34.15 3.60 -32.94
C GLN A 185 -33.39 4.92 -32.86
N LEU A 186 -32.05 4.88 -32.81
CA LEU A 186 -31.22 6.08 -32.91
C LEU A 186 -30.98 6.45 -34.39
N PRO A 187 -30.92 7.74 -34.73
CA PRO A 187 -30.44 8.17 -36.05
C PRO A 187 -28.98 7.74 -36.25
N ASN A 188 -28.70 7.02 -37.33
CA ASN A 188 -27.33 6.70 -37.73
C ASN A 188 -26.64 7.97 -38.24
N VAL A 189 -25.92 8.67 -37.36
CA VAL A 189 -25.04 9.76 -37.77
C VAL A 189 -23.71 9.18 -38.24
N SER A 190 -23.47 9.24 -39.55
CA SER A 190 -22.18 8.97 -40.18
C SER A 190 -21.29 10.20 -39.98
N ASP A 191 -20.35 10.14 -39.04
CA ASP A 191 -19.38 11.22 -38.84
C ASP A 191 -18.10 10.96 -39.64
N PRO A 192 -17.44 12.00 -40.15
CA PRO A 192 -16.16 11.86 -40.85
C PRO A 192 -15.12 11.28 -39.88
N GLY A 193 -14.45 10.21 -40.32
CA GLY A 193 -13.39 9.56 -39.55
C GLY A 193 -12.30 10.57 -39.20
N LEU A 194 -12.06 10.76 -37.90
CA LEU A 194 -10.92 11.53 -37.41
C LEU A 194 -9.64 10.76 -37.77
N ALA A 195 -8.88 11.29 -38.73
CA ALA A 195 -7.57 10.78 -39.11
C ALA A 195 -6.52 11.12 -38.03
N GLY A 196 -5.66 10.16 -37.70
CA GLY A 196 -4.58 10.30 -36.71
C GLY A 196 -4.97 9.90 -35.27
N ALA A 197 -4.01 10.08 -34.36
CA ALA A 197 -4.18 9.83 -32.93
C ALA A 197 -5.13 10.85 -32.28
N ILE A 198 -6.08 10.37 -31.48
CA ILE A 198 -7.10 11.16 -30.80
C ILE A 198 -6.53 11.75 -29.50
N TYR A 199 -5.66 11.01 -28.82
CA TYR A 199 -5.12 11.40 -27.53
C TYR A 199 -4.35 12.73 -27.58
N ARG A 200 -4.61 13.56 -26.56
CA ARG A 200 -3.87 14.78 -26.26
C ARG A 200 -3.69 14.88 -24.75
N PRO A 201 -2.53 15.32 -24.23
CA PRO A 201 -2.28 15.39 -22.79
C PRO A 201 -3.29 16.23 -22.00
N SER A 202 -3.93 17.22 -22.63
CA SER A 202 -4.94 18.09 -22.01
C SER A 202 -6.38 17.53 -22.05
N MET A 203 -6.58 16.36 -22.67
CA MET A 203 -7.90 15.77 -22.83
C MET A 203 -8.27 14.87 -21.63
N SER A 204 -9.49 15.01 -21.12
CA SER A 204 -9.99 14.14 -20.05
C SER A 204 -10.17 12.70 -20.53
N PHE A 205 -9.85 11.71 -19.68
CA PHE A 205 -10.05 10.27 -19.93
C PHE A 205 -11.41 9.93 -20.53
N ARG A 206 -12.50 10.51 -20.01
CA ARG A 206 -13.85 10.30 -20.57
C ARG A 206 -14.02 10.73 -22.01
N ARG A 207 -13.49 11.90 -22.37
CA ARG A 207 -13.56 12.40 -23.75
C ARG A 207 -12.74 11.49 -24.66
N TRP A 208 -11.51 11.20 -24.25
CA TRP A 208 -10.62 10.29 -24.96
C TRP A 208 -11.28 8.93 -25.23
N LEU A 209 -11.74 8.24 -24.18
CA LEU A 209 -12.32 6.91 -24.30
C LEU A 209 -13.59 6.92 -25.15
N SER A 210 -14.46 7.93 -25.01
CA SER A 210 -15.67 8.03 -25.82
C SER A 210 -15.38 8.22 -27.31
N TYR A 211 -14.36 9.01 -27.65
CA TYR A 211 -13.95 9.19 -29.05
C TYR A 211 -13.23 7.96 -29.59
N TRP A 212 -12.42 7.31 -28.75
CA TRP A 212 -11.70 6.11 -29.13
C TRP A 212 -12.65 4.93 -29.38
N ILE A 213 -13.58 4.65 -28.47
CA ILE A 213 -14.60 3.62 -28.69
C ILE A 213 -15.45 3.95 -29.91
N LYS A 214 -15.85 5.21 -30.12
CA LYS A 214 -16.59 5.60 -31.31
C LYS A 214 -15.81 5.28 -32.60
N LYS A 215 -14.50 5.56 -32.63
CA LYS A 215 -13.63 5.20 -33.75
C LYS A 215 -13.52 3.68 -33.91
N LEU A 216 -13.31 2.94 -32.82
CA LEU A 216 -13.25 1.47 -32.84
C LEU A 216 -14.55 0.83 -33.33
N THR A 217 -15.72 1.31 -32.90
CA THR A 217 -17.03 0.81 -33.35
C THR A 217 -17.26 1.00 -34.84
N ALA A 218 -16.67 2.04 -35.45
CA ALA A 218 -16.78 2.27 -36.89
C ALA A 218 -15.85 1.34 -37.71
N HIS A 219 -14.78 0.85 -37.08
CA HIS A 219 -13.81 -0.07 -37.69
C HIS A 219 -14.06 -1.54 -37.34
N ALA A 220 -15.02 -1.85 -36.48
CA ALA A 220 -15.39 -3.21 -36.09
C ALA A 220 -16.09 -3.92 -37.25
N THR A 221 -15.45 -4.96 -37.80
CA THR A 221 -15.92 -5.74 -38.96
C THR A 221 -16.26 -7.18 -38.60
N GLY A 222 -16.03 -7.62 -37.35
CA GLY A 222 -16.25 -9.01 -36.94
C GLY A 222 -17.69 -9.34 -36.56
N SER A 223 -17.92 -10.59 -36.13
CA SER A 223 -19.24 -11.12 -35.73
C SER A 223 -19.90 -10.34 -34.59
N ARG A 224 -19.09 -9.69 -33.74
CA ARG A 224 -19.52 -8.91 -32.56
C ARG A 224 -19.82 -7.44 -32.87
N ALA A 225 -19.65 -7.00 -34.11
CA ALA A 225 -19.90 -5.61 -34.51
C ALA A 225 -21.34 -5.15 -34.21
N SER A 226 -22.33 -6.05 -34.32
CA SER A 226 -23.73 -5.78 -33.99
C SER A 226 -23.95 -5.45 -32.50
N ILE A 227 -23.30 -6.19 -31.60
CA ILE A 227 -23.32 -5.98 -30.14
C ILE A 227 -22.71 -4.61 -29.80
N PHE A 228 -21.61 -4.27 -30.45
CA PHE A 228 -20.94 -2.99 -30.23
C PHE A 228 -21.73 -1.80 -30.79
N ALA A 229 -22.37 -1.96 -31.95
CA ALA A 229 -23.23 -0.96 -32.54
C ALA A 229 -24.44 -0.64 -31.64
N ALA A 230 -25.04 -1.66 -31.02
CA ALA A 230 -26.11 -1.51 -30.03
C ALA A 230 -25.69 -0.64 -28.83
N CYS A 231 -24.44 -0.74 -28.40
CA CYS A 231 -23.92 0.00 -27.25
C CYS A 231 -23.39 1.42 -27.58
N ARG A 232 -23.45 1.88 -28.84
CA ARG A 232 -22.88 3.16 -29.27
C ARG A 232 -23.42 4.37 -28.51
N GLY A 233 -24.71 4.37 -28.16
CA GLY A 233 -25.36 5.48 -27.45
C GLY A 233 -24.92 5.61 -25.98
N ILE A 234 -24.86 4.48 -25.26
CA ILE A 234 -24.64 4.45 -23.81
C ILE A 234 -23.18 4.73 -23.43
N VAL A 235 -22.21 4.35 -24.28
CA VAL A 235 -20.77 4.50 -24.03
C VAL A 235 -20.35 5.97 -23.78
N ARG A 236 -21.06 6.95 -24.34
CA ARG A 236 -20.79 8.38 -24.09
C ARG A 236 -21.10 8.77 -22.64
N HIS A 237 -22.05 8.08 -22.02
CA HIS A 237 -22.67 8.45 -20.76
C HIS A 237 -22.18 7.60 -19.59
N ASP A 238 -22.04 6.29 -19.77
CA ASP A 238 -21.57 5.37 -18.73
C ASP A 238 -20.12 4.92 -18.96
N MET A 239 -19.23 5.38 -18.09
CA MET A 239 -17.79 5.05 -18.15
C MET A 239 -17.52 3.58 -17.87
N GLN A 240 -18.24 2.99 -16.92
CA GLN A 240 -17.98 1.60 -16.50
C GLN A 240 -18.25 0.63 -17.66
N THR A 241 -19.34 0.85 -18.39
CA THR A 241 -19.63 0.09 -19.62
C THR A 241 -18.59 0.34 -20.71
N ALA A 242 -18.14 1.60 -20.88
CA ALA A 242 -17.12 1.95 -21.86
C ALA A 242 -15.77 1.24 -21.60
N THR A 243 -15.29 1.27 -20.35
CA THR A 243 -14.05 0.60 -19.94
C THR A 243 -14.15 -0.92 -20.07
N TYR A 244 -15.29 -1.52 -19.74
CA TYR A 244 -15.51 -2.97 -19.89
C TYR A 244 -15.53 -3.39 -21.37
N LEU A 245 -16.16 -2.61 -22.25
CA LEU A 245 -16.24 -2.92 -23.69
C LEU A 245 -14.92 -2.71 -24.44
N LEU A 246 -14.03 -1.85 -23.94
CA LEU A 246 -12.81 -1.46 -24.66
C LEU A 246 -11.94 -2.66 -25.09
N PRO A 247 -11.60 -3.64 -24.23
CA PRO A 247 -10.76 -4.77 -24.64
C PRO A 247 -11.43 -5.68 -25.69
N TYR A 248 -12.75 -5.84 -25.64
CA TYR A 248 -13.50 -6.61 -26.64
C TYR A 248 -13.49 -5.93 -28.00
N LEU A 249 -13.64 -4.61 -28.03
CA LEU A 249 -13.61 -3.80 -29.25
C LEU A 249 -12.24 -3.79 -29.92
N VAL A 250 -11.18 -3.60 -29.12
CA VAL A 250 -9.81 -3.62 -29.65
C VAL A 250 -9.47 -5.00 -30.20
N LEU A 251 -9.83 -6.07 -29.48
CA LEU A 251 -9.61 -7.43 -29.97
C LEU A 251 -10.33 -7.68 -31.31
N ASP A 252 -11.59 -7.28 -31.45
CA ASP A 252 -12.34 -7.48 -32.70
C ASP A 252 -11.70 -6.75 -33.88
N VAL A 253 -11.29 -5.50 -33.70
CA VAL A 253 -10.64 -4.70 -34.75
C VAL A 253 -9.26 -5.25 -35.09
N VAL A 254 -8.51 -5.79 -34.12
CA VAL A 254 -7.19 -6.39 -34.38
C VAL A 254 -7.30 -7.74 -35.10
N CYS A 255 -8.32 -8.55 -34.76
CA CYS A 255 -8.54 -9.86 -35.36
C CYS A 255 -9.15 -9.79 -36.77
N HIS A 256 -10.06 -8.85 -37.03
CA HIS A 256 -10.87 -8.80 -38.25
C HIS A 256 -10.71 -7.52 -39.08
N GLY A 257 -10.01 -6.50 -38.57
CA GLY A 257 -9.90 -5.18 -39.20
C GLY A 257 -8.80 -5.07 -40.27
N THR A 258 -8.76 -3.91 -40.92
CA THR A 258 -7.76 -3.58 -41.95
C THR A 258 -6.38 -3.26 -41.35
N GLU A 259 -5.32 -3.38 -42.15
CA GLU A 259 -3.95 -2.99 -41.73
C GLU A 259 -3.87 -1.54 -41.24
N ALA A 260 -4.54 -0.61 -41.93
CA ALA A 260 -4.62 0.79 -41.51
C ALA A 260 -5.33 0.97 -40.15
N ALA A 261 -6.36 0.16 -39.85
CA ALA A 261 -7.03 0.19 -38.55
C ALA A 261 -6.10 -0.33 -37.44
N ARG A 262 -5.32 -1.39 -37.70
CA ARG A 262 -4.33 -1.92 -36.75
C ARG A 262 -3.22 -0.90 -36.45
N LEU A 263 -2.68 -0.24 -37.47
CA LEU A 263 -1.70 0.83 -37.30
C LEU A 263 -2.26 2.01 -36.51
N SER A 264 -3.49 2.41 -36.79
CA SER A 264 -4.15 3.47 -36.01
C SER A 264 -4.33 3.11 -34.54
N ILE A 265 -4.50 1.84 -34.18
CA ILE A 265 -4.56 1.40 -32.78
C ILE A 265 -3.18 1.49 -32.15
N SER A 266 -2.13 1.02 -32.83
CA SER A 266 -0.76 1.13 -32.32
C SER A 266 -0.32 2.58 -32.13
N GLU A 267 -0.65 3.48 -33.06
CA GLU A 267 -0.36 4.91 -32.96
C GLU A 267 -1.07 5.55 -31.75
N GLU A 268 -2.33 5.19 -31.51
CA GLU A 268 -3.08 5.68 -30.34
C GLU A 268 -2.42 5.22 -29.03
N ILE A 269 -2.07 3.94 -28.93
CA ILE A 269 -1.41 3.36 -27.75
C ILE A 269 -0.06 4.04 -27.52
N LEU A 270 0.76 4.18 -28.56
CA LEU A 270 2.06 4.84 -28.47
C LEU A 270 1.91 6.32 -28.08
N SER A 271 0.93 7.04 -28.63
CA SER A 271 0.72 8.45 -28.28
C SER A 271 0.41 8.68 -26.79
N VAL A 272 -0.32 7.75 -26.15
CA VAL A 272 -0.58 7.80 -24.70
C VAL A 272 0.68 7.48 -23.91
N LEU A 273 1.42 6.44 -24.33
CA LEU A 273 2.62 5.98 -23.62
C LEU A 273 3.80 6.94 -23.77
N ASP A 274 4.04 7.51 -24.94
CA ASP A 274 5.11 8.47 -25.22
C ASP A 274 4.86 9.81 -24.51
N ALA A 275 3.60 10.25 -24.45
CA ALA A 275 3.22 11.41 -23.65
C ALA A 275 3.49 11.19 -22.15
N ALA A 276 3.33 9.96 -21.66
CA ALA A 276 3.68 9.60 -20.29
C ALA A 276 5.19 9.41 -20.09
N ALA A 277 5.94 8.95 -21.10
CA ALA A 277 7.37 8.69 -21.03
C ALA A 277 8.25 9.94 -21.20
N SER A 278 7.73 10.99 -21.85
CA SER A 278 8.40 12.28 -22.03
C SER A 278 8.58 13.02 -20.70
N GLU A 279 9.82 13.36 -20.36
CA GLU A 279 10.20 14.08 -19.14
C GLU A 279 9.83 15.57 -19.17
N ASN A 280 9.37 16.08 -20.31
CA ASN A 280 9.18 17.51 -20.54
C ASN A 280 7.71 17.93 -20.36
N SER A 281 7.28 18.08 -19.11
CA SER A 281 6.21 19.03 -18.77
C SER A 281 6.54 19.81 -17.50
N GLY A 282 7.70 20.47 -17.51
CA GLY A 282 7.96 21.65 -16.68
C GLY A 282 7.11 22.88 -17.07
N VAL A 283 5.93 22.69 -17.68
CA VAL A 283 5.04 23.77 -18.08
C VAL A 283 3.68 23.56 -17.43
N THR A 284 3.42 24.41 -16.43
CA THR A 284 2.13 24.69 -15.78
C THR A 284 1.45 23.49 -15.10
N ILE A 285 1.89 23.25 -13.86
CA ILE A 285 1.17 22.45 -12.87
C ILE A 285 -0.06 23.23 -12.42
N ASN A 286 -1.16 23.11 -13.16
CA ASN A 286 -2.48 23.15 -12.53
C ASN A 286 -2.77 21.74 -12.04
N SER A 287 -2.91 21.57 -10.73
CA SER A 287 -3.06 20.28 -10.02
C SER A 287 -4.28 19.43 -10.43
N PHE A 288 -5.02 19.83 -11.46
CA PHE A 288 -6.20 19.14 -11.98
C PHE A 288 -5.92 18.24 -13.19
N GLY A 289 -4.73 18.33 -13.81
CA GLY A 289 -4.39 17.61 -15.05
C GLY A 289 -3.60 16.31 -14.87
N VAL A 290 -2.71 16.23 -13.89
CA VAL A 290 -1.75 15.11 -13.73
C VAL A 290 -2.45 13.77 -13.49
N GLY A 291 -3.53 13.74 -12.71
CA GLY A 291 -4.28 12.50 -12.47
C GLY A 291 -5.07 11.98 -13.67
N GLN A 292 -5.36 12.82 -14.69
CA GLN A 292 -6.21 12.41 -15.82
C GLN A 292 -5.43 11.64 -16.89
N SER A 293 -4.14 11.94 -17.07
CA SER A 293 -3.26 11.17 -17.95
C SER A 293 -2.94 9.79 -17.36
N GLU A 294 -2.77 9.69 -16.03
CA GLU A 294 -2.49 8.42 -15.35
C GLU A 294 -3.63 7.39 -15.52
N VAL A 295 -4.90 7.81 -15.45
CA VAL A 295 -6.04 6.92 -15.69
C VAL A 295 -6.05 6.41 -17.13
N CYS A 296 -5.70 7.25 -18.12
CA CYS A 296 -5.59 6.83 -19.51
C CYS A 296 -4.51 5.75 -19.69
N VAL A 297 -3.34 5.96 -19.08
CA VAL A 297 -2.23 5.00 -19.15
C VAL A 297 -2.60 3.69 -18.45
N GLN A 298 -3.27 3.73 -17.29
CA GLN A 298 -3.73 2.52 -16.61
C GLN A 298 -4.76 1.75 -17.44
N ALA A 299 -5.69 2.44 -18.13
CA ALA A 299 -6.62 1.80 -19.04
C ALA A 299 -5.89 1.10 -20.21
N VAL A 300 -4.87 1.73 -20.78
CA VAL A 300 -4.00 1.12 -21.80
C VAL A 300 -3.29 -0.11 -21.23
N PHE A 301 -2.74 -0.06 -20.01
CA PHE A 301 -2.12 -1.24 -19.41
C PHE A 301 -3.11 -2.38 -19.17
N THR A 302 -4.32 -2.09 -18.66
CA THR A 302 -5.35 -3.12 -18.50
C THR A 302 -5.75 -3.74 -19.84
N LEU A 303 -5.79 -2.94 -20.91
CA LEU A 303 -6.03 -3.44 -22.26
C LEU A 303 -4.92 -4.39 -22.71
N LEU A 304 -3.65 -3.99 -22.56
CA LEU A 304 -2.50 -4.83 -22.93
C LEU A 304 -2.44 -6.13 -22.12
N ASP A 305 -2.72 -6.06 -20.81
CA ASP A 305 -2.77 -7.21 -19.92
C ASP A 305 -3.88 -8.19 -20.36
N ASN A 306 -5.06 -7.67 -20.70
CA ASN A 306 -6.17 -8.50 -21.16
C ASN A 306 -5.86 -9.14 -22.53
N LEU A 307 -5.28 -8.40 -23.48
CA LEU A 307 -4.87 -8.94 -24.78
C LEU A 307 -3.78 -10.02 -24.63
N GLY A 308 -2.79 -9.80 -23.76
CA GLY A 308 -1.76 -10.79 -23.44
C GLY A 308 -2.35 -12.06 -22.84
N GLN A 309 -3.23 -11.93 -21.85
CA GLN A 309 -3.93 -13.08 -21.25
C GLN A 309 -4.76 -13.85 -22.29
N TRP A 310 -5.46 -13.15 -23.18
CA TRP A 310 -6.22 -13.80 -24.24
C TRP A 310 -5.32 -14.62 -25.17
N VAL A 311 -4.15 -14.11 -25.55
CA VAL A 311 -3.18 -14.87 -26.34
C VAL A 311 -2.69 -16.11 -25.60
N ASP A 312 -2.42 -16.01 -24.30
CA ASP A 312 -1.97 -17.14 -23.50
C ASP A 312 -3.07 -18.19 -23.31
N ASP A 313 -4.31 -17.76 -23.07
CA ASP A 313 -5.49 -18.63 -23.01
C ASP A 313 -5.70 -19.36 -24.34
N MET A 314 -5.51 -18.68 -25.49
CA MET A 314 -5.61 -19.29 -26.81
C MET A 314 -4.51 -20.32 -27.04
N LYS A 315 -3.26 -20.00 -26.70
CA LYS A 315 -2.13 -20.94 -26.78
C LYS A 315 -2.37 -22.18 -25.91
N GLN A 316 -2.90 -22.00 -24.70
CA GLN A 316 -3.26 -23.09 -23.81
C GLN A 316 -4.39 -23.95 -24.39
N ALA A 317 -5.46 -23.33 -24.91
CA ALA A 317 -6.56 -24.04 -25.55
C ALA A 317 -6.11 -24.86 -26.76
N VAL A 318 -5.23 -24.30 -27.59
CA VAL A 318 -4.61 -25.00 -28.73
C VAL A 318 -3.68 -26.14 -28.28
N ALA A 319 -2.89 -25.94 -27.22
CA ALA A 319 -2.06 -27.01 -26.67
C ALA A 319 -2.90 -28.17 -26.11
N LEU A 320 -4.00 -27.86 -25.44
CA LEU A 320 -4.94 -28.85 -24.92
C LEU A 320 -5.66 -29.61 -26.06
N SER A 321 -6.10 -28.92 -27.11
CA SER A 321 -6.76 -29.58 -28.25
C SER A 321 -5.83 -30.52 -29.02
N LEU A 322 -4.56 -30.14 -29.19
CA LEU A 322 -3.52 -30.99 -29.79
C LEU A 322 -3.20 -32.22 -28.92
N SER A 323 -3.25 -32.09 -27.58
CA SER A 323 -3.05 -33.22 -26.64
C SER A 323 -4.23 -34.21 -26.59
N LEU A 324 -5.45 -33.73 -26.80
CA LEU A 324 -6.66 -34.56 -26.89
C LEU A 324 -6.72 -35.34 -28.21
N GLN A 325 -6.16 -34.78 -29.29
CA GLN A 325 -6.04 -35.45 -30.58
C GLN A 325 -4.97 -36.55 -30.57
N SER A 326 -3.87 -36.41 -29.81
CA SER A 326 -2.83 -37.44 -29.72
C SER A 326 -3.20 -38.63 -28.83
N SER A 327 -4.11 -38.45 -27.86
CA SER A 327 -4.59 -39.51 -26.97
C SER A 327 -5.73 -40.36 -27.57
N SER A 328 -6.45 -39.86 -28.58
CA SER A 328 -7.52 -40.60 -29.28
C SER A 328 -7.00 -41.51 -30.41
N GLY A 329 -5.68 -41.65 -30.57
CA GLY A 329 -5.02 -42.40 -31.66
C GLY A 329 -5.03 -43.94 -31.56
N ARG A 330 -5.84 -44.54 -30.68
CA ARG A 330 -6.01 -46.02 -30.64
C ARG A 330 -7.48 -46.40 -30.42
N GLN A 331 -8.30 -46.30 -31.48
CA GLN A 331 -9.09 -47.40 -32.05
C GLN A 331 -10.30 -46.90 -32.88
N VAL A 332 -10.41 -47.48 -34.09
CA VAL A 332 -11.61 -47.74 -34.92
C VAL A 332 -12.09 -46.70 -35.95
N ALA A 333 -11.74 -47.01 -37.21
CA ALA A 333 -12.47 -46.99 -38.50
C ALA A 333 -13.14 -45.71 -39.06
N PRO A 334 -13.10 -45.50 -40.40
CA PRO A 334 -13.36 -44.21 -41.03
C PRO A 334 -14.83 -44.06 -41.48
N LYS A 335 -15.52 -43.00 -41.06
CA LYS A 335 -16.77 -42.55 -41.70
C LYS A 335 -16.85 -41.02 -41.81
N SER A 336 -17.22 -40.60 -43.03
CA SER A 336 -17.54 -39.26 -43.57
C SER A 336 -16.45 -38.18 -43.57
N LYS A 337 -16.05 -37.80 -44.78
CA LYS A 337 -14.91 -36.96 -45.17
C LYS A 337 -15.24 -35.46 -45.27
N ASP A 338 -16.43 -35.03 -44.82
CA ASP A 338 -16.95 -33.68 -45.09
C ASP A 338 -17.05 -32.75 -43.85
N GLN A 339 -16.63 -33.18 -42.66
CA GLN A 339 -16.62 -32.34 -41.44
C GLN A 339 -15.21 -32.06 -40.87
N ALA A 340 -14.15 -32.67 -41.41
CA ALA A 340 -12.79 -32.49 -40.89
C ALA A 340 -12.05 -31.26 -41.49
N SER A 341 -12.59 -30.65 -42.54
CA SER A 341 -11.97 -29.49 -43.22
C SER A 341 -12.39 -28.13 -42.63
N SER A 342 -13.52 -28.05 -41.91
CA SER A 342 -13.97 -26.81 -41.24
C SER A 342 -13.24 -26.58 -39.91
N SER A 343 -12.95 -27.64 -39.15
CA SER A 343 -12.20 -27.49 -37.89
C SER A 343 -10.76 -27.06 -38.13
N THR A 344 -10.08 -27.56 -39.16
CA THR A 344 -8.70 -27.16 -39.47
C THR A 344 -8.60 -25.70 -39.92
N THR A 345 -9.60 -25.20 -40.66
CA THR A 345 -9.62 -23.81 -41.13
C THR A 345 -9.93 -22.80 -40.01
N GLU A 346 -10.79 -23.16 -39.05
CA GLU A 346 -11.03 -22.35 -37.85
C GLU A 346 -9.78 -22.25 -36.95
N HIS A 347 -9.04 -23.35 -36.77
CA HIS A 347 -7.80 -23.35 -35.99
C HIS A 347 -6.70 -22.51 -36.66
N ASP A 348 -6.57 -22.60 -37.98
CA ASP A 348 -5.63 -21.78 -38.75
C ASP A 348 -5.99 -20.29 -38.70
N GLN A 349 -7.29 -19.95 -38.74
CA GLN A 349 -7.78 -18.58 -38.58
C GLN A 349 -7.48 -18.02 -37.17
N LEU A 350 -7.73 -18.80 -36.12
CA LEU A 350 -7.40 -18.41 -34.75
C LEU A 350 -5.88 -18.21 -34.56
N LEU A 351 -5.06 -19.04 -35.21
CA LEU A 351 -3.60 -18.90 -35.17
C LEU A 351 -3.14 -17.60 -35.85
N VAL A 352 -3.75 -17.24 -36.98
CA VAL A 352 -3.51 -15.97 -37.69
C VAL A 352 -3.95 -14.78 -36.84
N GLN A 353 -5.11 -14.87 -36.18
CA GLN A 353 -5.57 -13.83 -35.24
C GLN A 353 -4.62 -13.66 -34.06
N CYS A 354 -4.10 -14.75 -33.47
CA CYS A 354 -3.08 -14.68 -32.44
C CYS A 354 -1.78 -14.02 -32.92
N LYS A 355 -1.37 -14.27 -34.18
CA LYS A 355 -0.20 -13.59 -34.77
C LYS A 355 -0.41 -12.09 -34.86
N TYR A 356 -1.58 -11.61 -35.29
CA TYR A 356 -1.85 -10.17 -35.37
C TYR A 356 -1.85 -9.48 -34.01
N VAL A 357 -2.38 -10.15 -32.96
CA VAL A 357 -2.31 -9.61 -31.59
C VAL A 357 -0.88 -9.61 -31.07
N LEU A 358 -0.09 -10.66 -31.36
CA LEU A 358 1.33 -10.70 -30.99
C LEU A 358 2.16 -9.62 -31.71
N GLU A 359 1.90 -9.39 -32.99
CA GLU A 359 2.53 -8.31 -33.76
C GLU A 359 2.24 -6.95 -33.11
N LEU A 360 0.99 -6.68 -32.72
CA LEU A 360 0.63 -5.45 -32.02
C LEU A 360 1.40 -5.30 -30.69
N LEU A 361 1.50 -6.36 -29.90
CA LEU A 361 2.22 -6.34 -28.62
C LEU A 361 3.73 -6.15 -28.80
N LEU A 362 4.32 -6.69 -29.87
CA LEU A 362 5.74 -6.56 -30.18
C LEU A 362 6.12 -5.19 -30.76
N VAL A 363 5.18 -4.51 -31.44
CA VAL A 363 5.40 -3.15 -31.98
C VAL A 363 5.65 -2.13 -30.88
N ILE A 364 5.17 -2.37 -29.66
CA ILE A 364 5.29 -1.42 -28.55
C ILE A 364 6.66 -1.57 -27.86
N PRO A 365 7.50 -0.52 -27.82
CA PRO A 365 8.79 -0.60 -27.15
C PRO A 365 8.66 -0.84 -25.64
N LYS A 366 9.35 -1.88 -25.14
CA LYS A 366 9.37 -2.23 -23.71
C LYS A 366 9.93 -1.14 -22.82
N VAL A 367 10.88 -0.36 -23.30
CA VAL A 367 11.46 0.79 -22.57
C VAL A 367 10.42 1.89 -22.37
N THR A 368 9.60 2.19 -23.38
CA THR A 368 8.49 3.16 -23.25
C THR A 368 7.45 2.65 -22.25
N LEU A 369 7.10 1.36 -22.30
CA LEU A 369 6.21 0.73 -21.31
C LEU A 369 6.78 0.81 -19.89
N ALA A 370 8.09 0.58 -19.72
CA ALA A 370 8.77 0.68 -18.43
C ALA A 370 8.77 2.13 -17.90
N ARG A 371 9.08 3.12 -18.73
CA ARG A 371 9.06 4.56 -18.34
C ARG A 371 7.65 5.05 -18.01
N ALA A 372 6.66 4.69 -18.83
CA ALA A 372 5.26 5.06 -18.59
C ALA A 372 4.70 4.41 -17.32
N SER A 373 5.02 3.14 -17.05
CA SER A 373 4.61 2.45 -15.82
C SER A 373 5.33 2.99 -14.58
N PHE A 374 6.61 3.37 -14.69
CA PHE A 374 7.36 4.03 -13.62
C PHE A 374 6.69 5.36 -13.22
N ARG A 375 6.28 6.17 -14.21
CA ARG A 375 5.55 7.43 -13.99
C ARG A 375 4.20 7.21 -13.33
N CYS A 376 3.48 6.17 -13.76
CA CYS A 376 2.24 5.76 -13.12
C CYS A 376 2.44 5.03 -11.79
N GLN A 377 3.65 5.05 -11.20
CA GLN A 377 4.03 4.38 -9.94
C GLN A 377 3.68 2.87 -9.89
N ALA A 378 3.55 2.22 -11.04
CA ALA A 378 3.35 0.78 -11.17
C ALA A 378 4.74 0.10 -11.26
N TYR A 379 5.52 0.18 -10.18
CA TYR A 379 6.93 -0.19 -10.18
C TYR A 379 7.18 -1.66 -10.50
N ALA A 380 6.34 -2.58 -10.03
CA ALA A 380 6.44 -4.01 -10.37
C ALA A 380 6.26 -4.27 -11.88
N ARG A 381 5.33 -3.55 -12.53
CA ARG A 381 5.10 -3.64 -13.97
C ARG A 381 6.28 -3.03 -14.74
N SER A 382 6.79 -1.89 -14.27
CA SER A 382 7.98 -1.25 -14.84
C SER A 382 9.20 -2.17 -14.79
N LEU A 383 9.40 -2.82 -13.64
CA LEU A 383 10.45 -3.78 -13.43
C LEU A 383 10.34 -4.96 -14.40
N MET A 384 9.15 -5.54 -14.53
CA MET A 384 8.90 -6.66 -15.45
C MET A 384 9.30 -6.30 -16.89
N TYR A 385 8.89 -5.13 -17.39
CA TYR A 385 9.22 -4.72 -18.76
C TYR A 385 10.70 -4.43 -18.94
N LEU A 386 11.33 -3.76 -17.97
CA LEU A 386 12.73 -3.39 -18.07
C LEU A 386 13.65 -4.62 -17.91
N GLU A 387 13.35 -5.54 -16.99
CA GLU A 387 14.05 -6.82 -16.90
C GLU A 387 13.91 -7.64 -18.19
N SER A 388 12.71 -7.68 -18.78
CA SER A 388 12.51 -8.38 -20.06
C SER A 388 13.35 -7.75 -21.18
N HIS A 389 13.43 -6.42 -21.23
CA HIS A 389 14.28 -5.71 -22.19
C HIS A 389 15.77 -6.01 -21.99
N VAL A 390 16.25 -5.95 -20.73
CA VAL A 390 17.64 -6.26 -20.39
C VAL A 390 17.98 -7.72 -20.68
N ARG A 391 17.06 -8.67 -20.43
CA ARG A 391 17.27 -10.08 -20.76
C ARG A 391 17.42 -10.34 -22.25
N GLU A 392 16.67 -9.63 -23.09
CA GLU A 392 16.77 -9.73 -24.55
C GLU A 392 18.07 -9.13 -25.09
N LYS A 393 18.55 -8.04 -24.48
CA LYS A 393 19.76 -7.33 -24.90
C LYS A 393 21.05 -7.97 -24.38
N SER A 394 21.06 -8.36 -23.11
CA SER A 394 22.27 -8.73 -22.35
C SER A 394 22.35 -10.22 -22.00
N GLY A 395 21.26 -10.98 -22.11
CA GLY A 395 21.21 -12.39 -21.66
C GLY A 395 20.76 -12.55 -20.20
N SER A 396 21.17 -13.62 -19.53
CA SER A 396 20.66 -13.96 -18.19
C SER A 396 21.15 -13.03 -17.08
N LEU A 397 20.22 -12.59 -16.21
CA LEU A 397 20.45 -11.79 -15.00
C LEU A 397 20.94 -12.61 -13.78
N ASN A 398 21.05 -13.94 -13.91
CA ASN A 398 21.38 -14.83 -12.80
C ASN A 398 22.91 -14.99 -12.63
N PRO A 399 23.50 -14.71 -11.45
CA PRO A 399 24.91 -14.99 -11.16
C PRO A 399 25.30 -16.47 -11.33
N ALA A 400 24.34 -17.38 -11.21
CA ALA A 400 24.53 -18.81 -11.42
C ALA A 400 24.42 -19.25 -12.89
N SER A 401 24.24 -18.33 -13.83
CA SER A 401 24.23 -18.64 -15.27
C SER A 401 25.66 -18.74 -15.82
N GLU A 402 25.91 -19.71 -16.70
CA GLU A 402 27.23 -19.96 -17.30
C GLU A 402 27.79 -18.78 -18.12
N LYS A 403 26.94 -17.80 -18.45
CA LYS A 403 27.34 -16.54 -19.11
C LYS A 403 26.65 -15.37 -18.40
N THR A 404 27.40 -14.65 -17.57
CA THR A 404 26.96 -13.33 -17.11
C THR A 404 26.92 -12.38 -18.29
N GLY A 405 25.75 -11.82 -18.58
CA GLY A 405 25.61 -10.75 -19.56
C GLY A 405 26.49 -9.55 -19.24
N ILE A 406 26.93 -8.81 -20.27
CA ILE A 406 27.49 -7.48 -20.05
C ILE A 406 26.31 -6.52 -19.91
N PHE A 407 26.13 -5.97 -18.72
CA PHE A 407 25.11 -4.98 -18.44
C PHE A 407 25.66 -3.58 -18.68
N GLU A 408 24.88 -2.74 -19.35
CA GLU A 408 25.20 -1.32 -19.50
C GLU A 408 24.85 -0.58 -18.20
N ASN A 409 25.69 0.37 -17.79
CA ASN A 409 25.47 1.13 -16.55
C ASN A 409 24.16 1.92 -16.57
N ALA A 410 23.67 2.34 -17.73
CA ALA A 410 22.39 3.04 -17.88
C ALA A 410 21.18 2.15 -17.57
N ASP A 411 21.24 0.88 -18.01
CA ASP A 411 20.19 -0.11 -17.75
C ASP A 411 20.18 -0.48 -16.26
N VAL A 412 21.36 -0.64 -15.65
CA VAL A 412 21.50 -0.89 -14.20
C VAL A 412 21.00 0.30 -13.38
N SER A 413 21.36 1.54 -13.73
CA SER A 413 20.87 2.73 -13.03
C SER A 413 19.35 2.88 -13.15
N SER A 414 18.78 2.55 -14.32
CA SER A 414 17.32 2.51 -14.52
C SER A 414 16.65 1.45 -13.65
N LEU A 415 17.22 0.24 -13.55
CA LEU A 415 16.76 -0.81 -12.64
C LEU A 415 16.84 -0.38 -11.18
N MET A 416 17.97 0.21 -10.77
CA MET A 416 18.15 0.74 -9.42
C MET A 416 17.13 1.84 -9.10
N GLY A 417 16.82 2.70 -10.07
CA GLY A 417 15.74 3.69 -9.95
C GLY A 417 14.39 3.04 -9.63
N ILE A 418 14.02 1.98 -10.36
CA ILE A 418 12.76 1.25 -10.14
C ILE A 418 12.76 0.51 -8.78
N TYR A 419 13.82 -0.22 -8.45
CA TYR A 419 13.95 -0.93 -7.18
C TYR A 419 13.94 0.01 -5.98
N SER A 420 14.47 1.23 -6.13
CA SER A 420 14.41 2.24 -5.07
C SER A 420 12.96 2.58 -4.72
N CYS A 421 12.03 2.56 -5.69
CA CYS A 421 10.63 2.82 -5.43
C CYS A 421 9.84 1.60 -4.92
N LEU A 422 10.40 0.39 -5.04
CA LEU A 422 9.86 -0.83 -4.41
C LEU A 422 10.26 -0.97 -2.93
N ASP A 423 11.15 -0.10 -2.44
CA ASP A 423 11.67 -0.10 -1.07
C ASP A 423 12.32 -1.45 -0.67
N GLU A 424 12.98 -2.12 -1.62
CA GLU A 424 13.75 -3.35 -1.42
C GLU A 424 15.26 -3.08 -1.44
N PRO A 425 15.91 -2.79 -0.29
CA PRO A 425 17.33 -2.44 -0.24
C PRO A 425 18.24 -3.61 -0.64
N ASP A 426 17.84 -4.84 -0.34
CA ASP A 426 18.59 -6.05 -0.68
C ASP A 426 18.77 -6.18 -2.20
N GLY A 427 17.69 -5.94 -2.97
CA GLY A 427 17.73 -5.95 -4.44
C GLY A 427 18.67 -4.89 -5.00
N LEU A 428 18.66 -3.67 -4.45
CA LEU A 428 19.57 -2.59 -4.86
C LEU A 428 21.05 -2.96 -4.63
N SER A 429 21.36 -3.59 -3.51
CA SER A 429 22.72 -4.08 -3.22
C SER A 429 23.17 -5.15 -4.22
N GLY A 430 22.24 -5.98 -4.69
CA GLY A 430 22.46 -6.95 -5.76
C GLY A 430 22.82 -6.27 -7.08
N PHE A 431 22.07 -5.25 -7.51
CA PHE A 431 22.38 -4.51 -8.75
C PHE A 431 23.70 -3.74 -8.69
N ALA A 432 24.06 -3.20 -7.52
CA ALA A 432 25.37 -2.59 -7.32
C ALA A 432 26.51 -3.56 -7.64
N SER A 433 26.38 -4.83 -7.26
CA SER A 433 27.38 -5.85 -7.57
C SER A 433 27.51 -6.18 -9.05
N LEU A 434 26.45 -5.94 -9.85
CA LEU A 434 26.43 -6.15 -11.29
C LEU A 434 27.05 -4.98 -12.06
N SER A 435 27.18 -3.81 -11.42
CA SER A 435 27.80 -2.63 -12.03
C SER A 435 29.33 -2.74 -12.04
N LYS A 436 29.97 -2.31 -13.13
CA LYS A 436 31.45 -2.31 -13.25
C LYS A 436 32.11 -1.20 -12.43
N SER A 437 31.35 -0.15 -12.13
CA SER A 437 31.77 1.00 -11.33
C SER A 437 30.54 1.60 -10.69
N LEU A 438 30.48 1.60 -9.36
CA LEU A 438 29.35 2.16 -8.63
C LEU A 438 29.51 3.68 -8.57
N SER A 439 28.54 4.44 -9.09
CA SER A 439 28.59 5.89 -8.94
C SER A 439 28.28 6.28 -7.50
N LEU A 440 28.80 7.42 -7.03
CA LEU A 440 28.44 7.97 -5.71
C LEU A 440 26.92 8.17 -5.59
N GLN A 441 26.23 8.46 -6.69
CA GLN A 441 24.78 8.61 -6.71
C GLN A 441 24.04 7.28 -6.50
N ASP A 442 24.57 6.20 -7.05
CA ASP A 442 24.02 4.85 -6.87
C ASP A 442 24.23 4.36 -5.44
N GLN A 443 25.38 4.65 -4.82
CA GLN A 443 25.64 4.42 -3.39
C GLN A 443 24.67 5.21 -2.51
N LEU A 444 24.54 6.51 -2.76
CA LEU A 444 23.58 7.36 -2.05
C LEU A 444 22.15 6.83 -2.16
N LEU A 445 21.77 6.30 -3.32
CA LEU A 445 20.43 5.73 -3.52
C LEU A 445 20.22 4.46 -2.69
N ILE A 446 21.21 3.56 -2.65
CA ILE A 446 21.18 2.34 -1.82
C ILE A 446 21.05 2.71 -0.35
N ASP A 447 21.90 3.61 0.13
CA ASP A 447 21.96 3.97 1.54
C ASP A 447 20.71 4.75 1.98
N LYS A 448 20.13 5.57 1.10
CA LYS A 448 18.83 6.24 1.33
C LYS A 448 17.70 5.23 1.53
N LYS A 449 17.77 4.08 0.86
CA LYS A 449 16.71 3.06 0.89
C LYS A 449 16.92 2.00 1.97
N SER A 450 18.17 1.69 2.31
CA SER A 450 18.49 0.90 3.51
C SER A 450 18.17 1.66 4.80
N GLY A 451 18.04 2.99 4.71
CA GLY A 451 17.72 3.87 5.83
C GLY A 451 18.95 4.26 6.64
N ASN A 452 20.16 3.97 6.17
CA ASN A 452 21.42 4.37 6.82
C ASN A 452 21.68 5.87 6.67
N TRP A 453 20.79 6.72 7.20
CA TRP A 453 20.81 8.16 7.02
C TRP A 453 22.10 8.84 7.50
N ALA A 454 22.82 8.24 8.44
CA ALA A 454 24.13 8.74 8.87
C ALA A 454 25.19 8.61 7.76
N GLU A 455 25.25 7.46 7.09
CA GLU A 455 26.17 7.23 5.96
C GLU A 455 25.77 8.10 4.77
N VAL A 456 24.46 8.15 4.46
CA VAL A 456 23.92 9.05 3.42
C VAL A 456 24.30 10.49 3.71
N PHE A 457 24.17 10.95 4.95
CA PHE A 457 24.51 12.32 5.33
C PHE A 457 26.00 12.60 5.07
N THR A 458 26.90 11.70 5.46
CA THR A 458 28.34 11.88 5.20
C THR A 458 28.67 11.90 3.70
N ALA A 459 28.02 11.05 2.91
CA ALA A 459 28.20 11.02 1.45
C ALA A 459 27.58 12.25 0.77
N CYS A 460 26.46 12.76 1.28
CA CYS A 460 25.86 14.02 0.82
C CYS A 460 26.75 15.22 1.16
N GLU A 461 27.38 15.26 2.34
CA GLU A 461 28.33 16.31 2.70
C GLU A 461 29.56 16.27 1.79
N GLN A 462 30.10 15.08 1.51
CA GLN A 462 31.20 14.92 0.56
C GLN A 462 30.79 15.38 -0.85
N ALA A 463 29.61 14.99 -1.32
CA ALA A 463 29.10 15.43 -2.61
C ALA A 463 28.89 16.95 -2.67
N LEU A 464 28.47 17.56 -1.55
CA LEU A 464 28.33 19.00 -1.44
C LEU A 464 29.67 19.73 -1.46
N GLN A 465 30.73 19.14 -0.90
CA GLN A 465 32.10 19.68 -1.02
C GLN A 465 32.57 19.70 -2.48
N MET A 466 32.17 18.71 -3.28
CA MET A 466 32.50 18.64 -4.71
C MET A 466 31.65 19.61 -5.54
N GLU A 467 30.36 19.76 -5.22
CA GLU A 467 29.38 20.57 -5.96
C GLU A 467 28.64 21.56 -5.05
N PRO A 468 29.30 22.62 -4.54
CA PRO A 468 28.74 23.49 -3.49
C PRO A 468 27.55 24.33 -3.92
N THR A 469 27.39 24.58 -5.23
CA THR A 469 26.32 25.40 -5.81
C THR A 469 25.07 24.61 -6.21
N SER A 470 25.11 23.27 -6.08
CA SER A 470 24.04 22.42 -6.57
C SER A 470 22.84 22.36 -5.60
N VAL A 471 21.68 22.80 -6.09
CA VAL A 471 20.42 22.80 -5.32
C VAL A 471 19.98 21.39 -4.93
N GLN A 472 20.20 20.42 -5.80
CA GLN A 472 19.83 19.01 -5.55
C GLN A 472 20.58 18.43 -4.33
N ARG A 473 21.88 18.72 -4.18
CA ARG A 473 22.67 18.21 -3.06
C ARG A 473 22.25 18.86 -1.74
N HIS A 474 21.98 20.17 -1.75
CA HIS A 474 21.42 20.86 -0.58
C HIS A 474 20.06 20.30 -0.18
N SER A 475 19.18 20.04 -1.15
CA SER A 475 17.88 19.40 -0.90
C SER A 475 18.04 17.98 -0.35
N ASP A 476 19.01 17.21 -0.84
CA ASP A 476 19.32 15.87 -0.32
C ASP A 476 19.79 15.92 1.13
N VAL A 477 20.66 16.88 1.49
CA VAL A 477 21.09 17.10 2.89
C VAL A 477 19.90 17.42 3.78
N LEU A 478 19.01 18.32 3.35
CA LEU A 478 17.81 18.69 4.11
C LEU A 478 16.86 17.50 4.31
N ASN A 479 16.67 16.66 3.28
CA ASN A 479 15.91 15.41 3.41
C ASN A 479 16.56 14.43 4.39
N CYS A 480 17.90 14.30 4.39
CA CYS A 480 18.61 13.46 5.36
C CYS A 480 18.43 13.97 6.80
N LEU A 481 18.56 15.28 7.01
CA LEU A 481 18.37 15.90 8.32
C LEU A 481 16.95 15.70 8.84
N LEU A 482 15.94 15.80 7.97
CA LEU A 482 14.55 15.52 8.32
C LEU A 482 14.37 14.07 8.79
N ASN A 483 14.86 13.09 8.01
CA ASN A 483 14.72 11.67 8.33
C ASN A 483 15.50 11.27 9.60
N MET A 484 16.62 11.95 9.89
CA MET A 484 17.35 11.78 11.14
C MET A 484 16.68 12.45 12.35
N CYS A 485 15.57 13.19 12.15
CA CYS A 485 14.95 14.07 13.14
C CYS A 485 15.89 15.18 13.65
N HIS A 486 16.84 15.60 12.81
CA HIS A 486 17.73 16.73 13.06
C HIS A 486 17.09 18.07 12.68
N HIS A 487 15.86 18.27 13.15
CA HIS A 487 15.05 19.43 12.76
C HIS A 487 15.71 20.76 13.09
N GLN A 488 16.40 20.86 14.23
CA GLN A 488 17.06 22.11 14.64
C GLN A 488 18.21 22.50 13.69
N THR A 489 19.01 21.52 13.25
CA THR A 489 20.08 21.81 12.28
C THR A 489 19.49 22.11 10.92
N MET A 490 18.42 21.41 10.53
CA MET A 490 17.69 21.66 9.28
C MET A 490 17.22 23.12 9.18
N VAL A 491 16.60 23.66 10.23
CA VAL A 491 16.19 25.08 10.30
C VAL A 491 17.39 26.01 10.08
N THR A 492 18.50 25.79 10.79
CA THR A 492 19.70 26.64 10.63
C THR A 492 20.33 26.54 9.24
N HIS A 493 20.27 25.36 8.61
CA HIS A 493 20.73 25.18 7.23
C HIS A 493 19.82 25.91 6.24
N VAL A 494 18.49 25.84 6.43
CA VAL A 494 17.51 26.55 5.60
C VAL A 494 17.70 28.06 5.68
N ASP A 495 17.87 28.63 6.87
CA ASP A 495 18.12 30.08 7.04
C ASP A 495 19.45 30.51 6.36
N GLY A 496 20.47 29.67 6.47
CA GLY A 496 21.74 29.85 5.75
C GLY A 496 21.59 29.77 4.23
N LEU A 497 20.69 28.93 3.72
CA LEU A 497 20.41 28.80 2.29
C LEU A 497 19.56 29.94 1.75
N ILE A 498 18.56 30.40 2.50
CA ILE A 498 17.73 31.56 2.13
C ILE A 498 18.61 32.80 1.96
N SER A 499 19.60 32.98 2.82
CA SER A 499 20.54 34.11 2.73
C SER A 499 21.59 33.97 1.61
N ARG A 500 22.08 32.75 1.33
CA ARG A 500 23.13 32.52 0.31
C ARG A 500 22.60 32.31 -1.10
N VAL A 501 21.41 31.71 -1.24
CA VAL A 501 20.80 31.33 -2.53
C VAL A 501 19.30 31.71 -2.52
N PRO A 502 18.96 33.00 -2.66
CA PRO A 502 17.58 33.47 -2.57
C PRO A 502 16.71 33.04 -3.76
N GLU A 503 17.30 32.67 -4.90
CA GLU A 503 16.59 32.24 -6.11
C GLU A 503 15.64 31.04 -5.86
N TYR A 504 16.03 30.16 -4.93
CA TYR A 504 15.30 28.96 -4.53
C TYR A 504 14.62 29.10 -3.16
N LYS A 505 14.37 30.34 -2.70
CA LYS A 505 13.73 30.60 -1.40
C LYS A 505 12.47 29.76 -1.20
N LYS A 506 11.65 29.60 -2.23
CA LYS A 506 10.41 28.81 -2.18
C LYS A 506 10.65 27.35 -1.80
N THR A 507 11.63 26.67 -2.39
CA THR A 507 11.92 25.26 -2.08
C THR A 507 12.47 25.12 -0.67
N TRP A 508 13.39 26.00 -0.28
CA TRP A 508 13.98 26.01 1.06
C TRP A 508 12.92 26.26 2.13
N CYS A 509 12.02 27.21 1.91
CA CYS A 509 10.89 27.47 2.79
C CYS A 509 9.95 26.26 2.87
N THR A 510 9.61 25.61 1.75
CA THR A 510 8.75 24.40 1.79
C THR A 510 9.37 23.24 2.57
N GLN A 511 10.69 23.09 2.56
CA GLN A 511 11.39 22.10 3.39
C GLN A 511 11.54 22.57 4.83
N GLY A 512 11.83 23.85 5.06
CA GLY A 512 11.91 24.47 6.38
C GLY A 512 10.61 24.37 7.16
N VAL A 513 9.45 24.51 6.49
CA VAL A 513 8.13 24.30 7.10
C VAL A 513 8.05 22.92 7.76
N GLN A 514 8.56 21.86 7.11
CA GLN A 514 8.51 20.48 7.62
C GLN A 514 9.21 20.32 8.97
N ALA A 515 10.33 21.03 9.17
CA ALA A 515 11.04 21.04 10.44
C ALA A 515 10.39 21.99 11.46
N ALA A 516 9.94 23.16 11.02
CA ALA A 516 9.38 24.19 11.90
C ALA A 516 8.12 23.71 12.63
N TRP A 517 7.19 23.07 11.92
CA TRP A 517 5.97 22.56 12.55
C TRP A 517 6.28 21.39 13.49
N ARG A 518 7.22 20.49 13.16
CA ARG A 518 7.65 19.38 14.03
C ARG A 518 8.35 19.82 15.31
N LEU A 519 9.05 20.97 15.28
CA LEU A 519 9.67 21.59 16.45
C LEU A 519 8.71 22.43 17.30
N GLY A 520 7.53 22.77 16.76
CA GLY A 520 6.61 23.71 17.41
C GLY A 520 7.13 25.16 17.44
N LYS A 521 8.02 25.55 16.51
CA LYS A 521 8.49 26.93 16.37
C LYS A 521 7.58 27.71 15.42
N TRP A 522 6.50 28.25 15.97
CA TRP A 522 5.43 28.86 15.18
C TRP A 522 5.85 30.14 14.45
N ASP A 523 6.71 30.97 15.04
CA ASP A 523 7.18 32.21 14.40
C ASP A 523 7.94 31.92 13.10
N LEU A 524 8.87 30.96 13.14
CA LEU A 524 9.62 30.51 11.97
C LEU A 524 8.72 29.80 10.95
N MET A 525 7.70 29.08 11.41
CA MET A 525 6.72 28.45 10.52
C MET A 525 5.96 29.50 9.71
N ASP A 526 5.51 30.59 10.34
CA ASP A 526 4.80 31.68 9.65
C ASP A 526 5.71 32.40 8.65
N GLU A 527 6.98 32.63 8.99
CA GLU A 527 7.97 33.20 8.07
C GLU A 527 8.20 32.29 6.84
N TYR A 528 8.39 30.99 7.06
CA TYR A 528 8.56 30.05 5.96
C TYR A 528 7.29 29.86 5.13
N LEU A 529 6.09 29.91 5.73
CA LEU A 529 4.85 29.88 4.98
C LEU A 529 4.71 31.12 4.08
N GLY A 530 5.09 32.30 4.58
CA GLY A 530 5.17 33.52 3.77
C GLY A 530 6.13 33.37 2.59
N GLY A 531 7.36 32.91 2.85
CA GLY A 531 8.36 32.67 1.81
C GLY A 531 8.01 31.55 0.82
N ALA A 532 7.19 30.58 1.23
CA ALA A 532 6.70 29.49 0.36
C ALA A 532 5.52 29.90 -0.53
N ASP A 533 4.77 30.93 -0.12
CA ASP A 533 3.64 31.49 -0.87
C ASP A 533 4.09 32.58 -1.88
N GLU A 534 5.30 33.14 -1.72
CA GLU A 534 5.95 34.02 -2.70
C GLU A 534 6.27 33.31 -4.05
N GLU A 535 6.26 34.07 -5.15
CA GLU A 535 6.65 33.57 -6.48
C GLU A 535 8.17 33.38 -6.57
N GLY A 536 8.62 32.14 -6.81
CA GLY A 536 10.04 31.77 -6.90
C GLY A 536 10.25 30.44 -7.62
N LEU A 537 11.50 30.14 -8.00
CA LEU A 537 11.85 28.90 -8.71
C LEU A 537 11.61 27.68 -7.81
N LEU A 538 10.98 26.65 -8.38
CA LEU A 538 10.73 25.36 -7.73
C LEU A 538 11.65 24.30 -8.32
N PHE A 539 12.46 23.69 -7.47
CA PHE A 539 13.20 22.47 -7.81
C PHE A 539 12.27 21.28 -7.59
N SER A 540 11.69 20.78 -8.68
CA SER A 540 10.75 19.65 -8.66
C SER A 540 11.50 18.32 -8.53
N SER A 541 11.85 17.93 -7.31
CA SER A 541 12.17 16.53 -7.00
C SER A 541 11.18 15.99 -5.97
N SER A 542 10.08 15.40 -6.44
CA SER A 542 9.17 14.55 -5.66
C SER A 542 8.47 15.20 -4.44
N ASP A 543 8.03 16.45 -4.54
CA ASP A 543 7.42 17.25 -3.45
C ASP A 543 6.00 16.82 -3.00
N SER A 544 5.61 15.56 -3.11
CA SER A 544 4.29 15.11 -2.61
C SER A 544 4.19 15.12 -1.08
N ASN A 545 5.32 14.97 -0.39
CA ASN A 545 5.39 15.05 1.08
C ASN A 545 5.56 16.48 1.55
N ALA A 546 6.40 17.28 0.88
CA ALA A 546 6.60 18.69 1.19
C ALA A 546 5.33 19.52 1.03
N SER A 547 4.58 19.30 -0.06
CA SER A 547 3.30 19.96 -0.29
C SER A 547 2.24 19.60 0.76
N PHE A 548 2.20 18.32 1.16
CA PHE A 548 1.30 17.85 2.21
C PHE A 548 1.66 18.43 3.58
N ASP A 549 2.94 18.43 3.96
CA ASP A 549 3.41 19.03 5.22
C ASP A 549 3.17 20.55 5.25
N ARG A 550 3.26 21.23 4.10
CA ARG A 550 2.85 22.63 3.98
C ARG A 550 1.37 22.82 4.27
N ASP A 551 0.52 21.94 3.74
CA ASP A 551 -0.91 22.00 4.02
C ASP A 551 -1.22 21.72 5.50
N VAL A 552 -0.53 20.77 6.12
CA VAL A 552 -0.61 20.50 7.58
C VAL A 552 -0.21 21.75 8.38
N ALA A 553 0.87 22.43 8.01
CA ALA A 553 1.28 23.68 8.66
C ALA A 553 0.20 24.78 8.51
N LYS A 554 -0.43 24.91 7.34
CA LYS A 554 -1.57 25.85 7.15
C LYS A 554 -2.78 25.48 7.99
N ILE A 555 -3.07 24.20 8.18
CA ILE A 555 -4.14 23.72 9.08
C ILE A 555 -3.81 24.10 10.53
N LEU A 556 -2.58 23.84 11.00
CA LEU A 556 -2.13 24.20 12.35
C LEU A 556 -2.19 25.73 12.57
N GLN A 557 -1.76 26.53 11.58
CA GLN A 557 -1.86 27.98 11.63
C GLN A 557 -3.33 28.46 11.79
N ALA A 558 -4.26 27.84 11.06
CA ALA A 558 -5.68 28.17 11.17
C ALA A 558 -6.27 27.76 12.54
N MET A 559 -5.84 26.61 13.10
CA MET A 559 -6.20 26.18 14.46
C MET A 559 -5.71 27.18 15.52
N MET A 560 -4.53 27.77 15.33
CA MET A 560 -3.99 28.79 16.22
C MET A 560 -4.79 30.10 16.16
N LYS A 561 -5.26 30.50 14.96
CA LYS A 561 -6.03 31.73 14.71
C LYS A 561 -7.52 31.64 15.08
N LYS A 562 -7.98 30.52 15.66
CA LYS A 562 -9.39 30.24 16.04
C LYS A 562 -10.39 30.23 14.88
N ASP A 563 -9.93 30.08 13.64
CA ASP A 563 -10.81 30.05 12.47
C ASP A 563 -11.28 28.63 12.14
N GLN A 564 -12.37 28.20 12.77
CA GLN A 564 -12.95 26.86 12.58
C GLN A 564 -13.33 26.57 11.11
N TYR A 565 -13.79 27.59 10.37
CA TYR A 565 -14.21 27.42 8.98
C TYR A 565 -13.01 27.21 8.07
N SER A 566 -11.97 28.04 8.23
CA SER A 566 -10.72 27.86 7.48
C SER A 566 -10.06 26.51 7.80
N VAL A 567 -10.11 26.03 9.04
CA VAL A 567 -9.59 24.68 9.38
C VAL A 567 -10.32 23.60 8.58
N ALA A 568 -11.67 23.60 8.60
CA ALA A 568 -12.47 22.62 7.88
C ALA A 568 -12.26 22.70 6.35
N GLU A 569 -12.17 23.91 5.81
CA GLU A 569 -11.89 24.14 4.40
C GLU A 569 -10.52 23.60 3.98
N ARG A 570 -9.47 23.91 4.75
CA ARG A 570 -8.10 23.46 4.44
C ARG A 570 -7.97 21.95 4.51
N ILE A 571 -8.58 21.31 5.52
CA ILE A 571 -8.60 19.84 5.61
C ILE A 571 -9.32 19.24 4.40
N ALA A 572 -10.45 19.82 3.97
CA ALA A 572 -11.17 19.34 2.79
C ALA A 572 -10.35 19.47 1.50
N ILE A 573 -9.61 20.58 1.32
CA ILE A 573 -8.71 20.80 0.18
C ILE A 573 -7.58 19.76 0.18
N SER A 574 -6.94 19.52 1.33
CA SER A 574 -5.87 18.52 1.45
C SER A 574 -6.38 17.11 1.17
N LYS A 575 -7.56 16.75 1.67
CA LYS A 575 -8.21 15.47 1.33
C LYS A 575 -8.48 15.37 -0.17
N GLN A 576 -8.98 16.44 -0.79
CA GLN A 576 -9.26 16.47 -2.23
C GLN A 576 -7.99 16.26 -3.08
N ALA A 577 -6.86 16.85 -2.67
CA ALA A 577 -5.58 16.66 -3.34
C ALA A 577 -5.07 15.21 -3.30
N LEU A 578 -5.38 14.47 -2.22
CA LEU A 578 -4.97 13.08 -2.03
C LEU A 578 -5.84 12.08 -2.79
N ILE A 579 -7.07 12.42 -3.16
CA ILE A 579 -8.03 11.49 -3.79
C ILE A 579 -7.54 10.96 -5.13
N ALA A 580 -6.99 11.81 -6.01
CA ALA A 580 -6.60 11.38 -7.35
C ALA A 580 -5.42 10.37 -7.31
N PRO A 581 -4.30 10.65 -6.59
CA PRO A 581 -3.23 9.67 -6.39
C PRO A 581 -3.71 8.41 -5.65
N LEU A 582 -4.57 8.56 -4.66
CA LEU A 582 -5.13 7.43 -3.91
C LEU A 582 -5.98 6.51 -4.79
N ALA A 583 -6.82 7.09 -5.66
CA ALA A 583 -7.64 6.32 -6.59
C ALA A 583 -6.78 5.54 -7.58
N ALA A 584 -5.75 6.17 -8.16
CA ALA A 584 -4.82 5.50 -9.06
C ALA A 584 -4.05 4.36 -8.37
N ALA A 585 -3.53 4.61 -7.16
CA ALA A 585 -2.81 3.61 -6.38
C ALA A 585 -3.71 2.45 -5.89
N GLY A 586 -4.93 2.77 -5.48
CA GLY A 586 -5.91 1.83 -4.92
C GLY A 586 -6.50 0.87 -5.94
N MET A 587 -6.40 1.15 -7.25
CA MET A 587 -6.82 0.21 -8.31
C MET A 587 -5.90 -1.02 -8.41
N ASP A 588 -4.61 -0.87 -8.07
CA ASP A 588 -3.62 -1.94 -8.19
C ASP A 588 -3.45 -2.72 -6.89
N SER A 589 -3.15 -2.02 -5.78
CA SER A 589 -2.90 -2.65 -4.49
C SER A 589 -3.04 -1.68 -3.31
N TYR A 590 -3.40 -2.23 -2.15
CA TYR A 590 -3.44 -1.45 -0.93
C TYR A 590 -2.05 -0.99 -0.46
N THR A 591 -1.01 -1.81 -0.67
CA THR A 591 0.38 -1.44 -0.33
C THR A 591 0.80 -0.14 -0.99
N ARG A 592 0.40 0.08 -2.24
CA ARG A 592 0.66 1.32 -2.97
C ARG A 592 -0.21 2.49 -2.50
N ALA A 593 -1.45 2.22 -2.13
CA ALA A 593 -2.37 3.22 -1.58
C ALA A 593 -1.98 3.66 -0.15
N TYR A 594 -1.23 2.82 0.56
CA TYR A 594 -0.96 2.94 1.99
C TYR A 594 -0.32 4.27 2.44
N PRO A 595 0.70 4.84 1.76
CA PRO A 595 1.24 6.15 2.12
C PRO A 595 0.19 7.27 2.10
N PHE A 596 -0.76 7.21 1.18
CA PHE A 596 -1.87 8.18 1.11
C PHE A 596 -2.90 7.94 2.22
N VAL A 597 -3.16 6.68 2.60
CA VAL A 597 -4.01 6.35 3.75
C VAL A 597 -3.38 6.84 5.06
N VAL A 598 -2.06 6.79 5.21
CA VAL A 598 -1.35 7.39 6.37
C VAL A 598 -1.54 8.91 6.41
N LYS A 599 -1.46 9.60 5.26
CA LYS A 599 -1.77 11.04 5.19
C LYS A 599 -3.22 11.34 5.58
N LEU A 600 -4.18 10.53 5.13
CA LEU A 600 -5.59 10.63 5.56
C LEU A 600 -5.78 10.33 7.04
N HIS A 601 -5.00 9.39 7.61
CA HIS A 601 -4.97 9.09 9.04
C HIS A 601 -4.56 10.34 9.83
N LEU A 602 -3.48 11.01 9.44
CA LEU A 602 -3.02 12.25 10.09
C LEU A 602 -4.08 13.35 10.02
N LEU A 603 -4.70 13.56 8.85
CA LEU A 603 -5.78 14.55 8.71
C LEU A 603 -6.98 14.24 9.61
N ARG A 604 -7.26 12.96 9.86
CA ARG A 604 -8.31 12.55 10.79
C ARG A 604 -7.95 12.87 12.25
N GLU A 605 -6.70 12.66 12.67
CA GLU A 605 -6.24 13.05 14.02
C GLU A 605 -6.30 14.58 14.20
N LEU A 606 -5.98 15.35 13.16
CA LEU A 606 -6.16 16.81 13.15
C LEU A 606 -7.63 17.23 13.33
N GLU A 607 -8.58 16.55 12.67
CA GLU A 607 -10.02 16.79 12.85
C GLU A 607 -10.50 16.45 14.27
N ASP A 608 -10.06 15.30 14.80
CA ASP A 608 -10.40 14.86 16.16
C ASP A 608 -9.87 15.87 17.19
N PHE A 609 -8.66 16.39 16.95
CA PHE A 609 -8.07 17.44 17.79
C PHE A 609 -8.80 18.78 17.66
N GLN A 610 -9.21 19.19 16.45
CA GLN A 610 -10.03 20.40 16.28
C GLN A 610 -11.36 20.31 17.05
N ALA A 611 -11.98 19.12 17.06
CA ALA A 611 -13.19 18.88 17.82
C ALA A 611 -12.98 19.01 19.34
N LEU A 612 -11.78 18.69 19.85
CA LEU A 612 -11.43 18.91 21.26
C LEU A 612 -11.20 20.39 21.61
N LEU A 613 -10.67 21.17 20.66
CA LEU A 613 -10.43 22.60 20.87
C LEU A 613 -11.73 23.40 21.08
N ASN A 614 -12.88 22.96 20.57
CA ASN A 614 -14.18 23.63 20.75
C ASN A 614 -14.19 25.15 20.42
N GLY A 615 -13.27 25.62 19.57
CA GLY A 615 -13.13 27.04 19.20
C GLY A 615 -12.10 27.84 20.00
N ASP A 616 -11.47 27.22 20.99
CA ASP A 616 -10.31 27.79 21.68
C ASP A 616 -9.06 27.69 20.79
N SER A 617 -8.05 28.54 21.06
CA SER A 617 -6.78 28.45 20.33
C SER A 617 -5.98 27.25 20.82
N TYR A 618 -5.30 26.60 19.88
CA TYR A 618 -4.33 25.54 20.14
C TYR A 618 -3.33 25.87 21.27
N LEU A 619 -2.88 27.13 21.36
CA LEU A 619 -1.88 27.54 22.36
C LEU A 619 -2.48 27.88 23.73
N GLU A 620 -3.77 28.16 23.80
CA GLU A 620 -4.42 28.64 25.03
C GLU A 620 -5.05 27.50 25.84
N LYS A 621 -5.47 26.43 25.16
CA LYS A 621 -6.17 25.31 25.81
C LYS A 621 -5.19 24.21 26.19
N SER A 622 -5.01 24.02 27.50
CA SER A 622 -4.28 22.89 28.04
C SER A 622 -5.23 21.74 28.40
N PHE A 623 -4.86 20.52 28.05
CA PHE A 623 -5.59 19.31 28.42
C PHE A 623 -4.89 18.60 29.58
N SER A 624 -5.67 18.02 30.48
CA SER A 624 -5.17 17.17 31.56
C SER A 624 -5.44 15.69 31.25
N THR A 625 -4.57 14.80 31.72
CA THR A 625 -4.80 13.34 31.61
C THR A 625 -6.08 12.87 32.30
N SER A 626 -6.61 13.68 33.23
CA SER A 626 -7.87 13.43 33.93
C SER A 626 -9.12 13.80 33.14
N ASP A 627 -9.00 14.51 32.01
CA ASP A 627 -10.15 14.82 31.16
C ASP A 627 -10.61 13.54 30.43
N PRO A 628 -11.83 13.04 30.71
CA PRO A 628 -12.32 11.81 30.11
C PRO A 628 -12.46 11.89 28.59
N VAL A 629 -12.75 13.08 28.04
CA VAL A 629 -12.91 13.26 26.58
C VAL A 629 -11.56 13.18 25.90
N PHE A 630 -10.56 13.86 26.46
CA PHE A 630 -9.18 13.83 25.97
C PHE A 630 -8.57 12.42 26.08
N SER A 631 -8.72 11.76 27.23
CA SER A 631 -8.22 10.38 27.44
C SER A 631 -8.82 9.43 26.41
N LYS A 632 -10.13 9.51 26.14
CA LYS A 632 -10.80 8.66 25.15
C LYS A 632 -10.23 8.84 23.74
N VAL A 633 -9.95 10.09 23.34
CA VAL A 633 -9.34 10.38 22.04
C VAL A 633 -7.90 9.85 21.96
N VAL A 634 -7.11 10.03 23.02
CA VAL A 634 -5.74 9.51 23.10
C VAL A 634 -5.71 7.98 23.05
N ASP A 635 -6.63 7.30 23.75
CA ASP A 635 -6.76 5.84 23.71
C ASP A 635 -7.14 5.35 22.31
N ASN A 636 -8.04 6.06 21.62
CA ASN A 636 -8.37 5.78 20.23
C ASN A 636 -7.14 5.94 19.32
N TRP A 637 -6.36 7.01 19.47
CA TRP A 637 -5.12 7.23 18.73
C TRP A 637 -4.10 6.12 18.99
N GLU A 638 -3.93 5.66 20.23
CA GLU A 638 -3.05 4.54 20.57
C GLU A 638 -3.53 3.23 19.94
N ASN A 639 -4.84 2.94 19.99
CA ASN A 639 -5.42 1.76 19.35
C ASN A 639 -5.18 1.78 17.83
N ARG A 640 -5.41 2.92 17.17
CA ARG A 640 -5.16 3.06 15.73
C ARG A 640 -3.67 2.93 15.37
N LEU A 641 -2.77 3.37 16.24
CA LEU A 641 -1.33 3.23 16.05
C LEU A 641 -0.88 1.75 16.14
N ARG A 642 -1.58 0.91 16.91
CA ARG A 642 -1.26 -0.53 17.01
C ARG A 642 -1.48 -1.28 15.69
N PHE A 643 -2.43 -0.84 14.88
CA PHE A 643 -2.76 -1.51 13.61
C PHE A 643 -1.93 -1.00 12.43
N THR A 644 -1.17 0.10 12.59
CA THR A 644 -0.29 0.60 11.53
C THR A 644 0.95 -0.27 11.40
N GLN A 645 1.48 -0.35 10.17
CA GLN A 645 2.78 -0.96 9.91
C GLN A 645 3.84 -0.35 10.85
N SER A 646 4.70 -1.19 11.45
CA SER A 646 5.77 -0.73 12.36
C SER A 646 6.98 -0.16 11.62
N SER A 647 6.73 0.66 10.58
CA SER A 647 7.77 1.33 9.81
C SER A 647 7.99 2.75 10.32
N LEU A 648 9.24 3.22 10.22
CA LEU A 648 9.62 4.57 10.66
C LEU A 648 8.83 5.65 9.90
N TRP A 649 8.74 5.50 8.58
CA TRP A 649 8.07 6.41 7.66
C TRP A 649 6.60 6.67 7.97
N THR A 650 5.89 5.65 8.46
CA THR A 650 4.44 5.72 8.65
C THR A 650 4.09 6.26 10.02
N ARG A 651 4.92 5.96 11.03
CA ARG A 651 4.69 6.35 12.42
C ARG A 651 5.34 7.68 12.79
N GLU A 652 6.41 8.11 12.12
CA GLU A 652 7.07 9.40 12.43
C GLU A 652 6.09 10.59 12.38
N PRO A 653 5.31 10.82 11.31
CA PRO A 653 4.47 12.02 11.22
C PRO A 653 3.33 12.00 12.24
N LEU A 654 2.77 10.82 12.52
CA LEU A 654 1.73 10.63 13.54
C LEU A 654 2.27 10.92 14.94
N LEU A 655 3.46 10.39 15.27
CA LEU A 655 4.11 10.65 16.54
C LEU A 655 4.54 12.12 16.66
N ALA A 656 4.99 12.75 15.57
CA ALA A 656 5.33 14.18 15.54
C ALA A 656 4.13 15.05 15.89
N PHE A 657 2.98 14.80 15.27
CA PHE A 657 1.75 15.51 15.57
C PHE A 657 1.32 15.34 17.03
N ARG A 658 1.32 14.11 17.55
CA ARG A 658 0.97 13.83 18.94
C ARG A 658 1.92 14.51 19.94
N ARG A 659 3.22 14.57 19.64
CA ARG A 659 4.20 15.31 20.45
C ARG A 659 3.83 16.79 20.56
N LEU A 660 3.36 17.41 19.49
CA LEU A 660 2.91 18.80 19.51
C LEU A 660 1.69 18.96 20.41
N VAL A 661 0.67 18.13 20.22
CA VAL A 661 -0.56 18.15 21.04
C VAL A 661 -0.27 18.00 22.53
N PHE A 662 0.58 17.04 22.91
CA PHE A 662 0.98 16.82 24.30
C PHE A 662 1.88 17.94 24.83
N GLY A 663 2.78 18.47 23.99
CA GLY A 663 3.68 19.58 24.33
C GLY A 663 2.91 20.86 24.65
N ALA A 664 1.92 21.22 23.83
CA ALA A 664 1.05 22.38 24.08
C ALA A 664 0.22 22.22 25.38
N SER A 665 -0.11 20.99 25.75
CA SER A 665 -0.84 20.69 26.99
C SER A 665 0.05 20.59 28.23
N GLY A 666 1.37 20.73 28.11
CA GLY A 666 2.32 20.56 29.22
C GLY A 666 2.49 19.10 29.69
N LEU A 667 2.06 18.12 28.89
CA LEU A 667 2.12 16.70 29.22
C LEU A 667 3.47 16.07 28.83
N GLY A 668 4.55 16.54 29.46
CA GLY A 668 5.93 16.14 29.13
C GLY A 668 6.17 14.61 29.15
N ALA A 669 5.59 13.90 30.12
CA ALA A 669 5.72 12.44 30.20
C ALA A 669 5.15 11.72 28.96
N GLN A 670 4.04 12.22 28.39
CA GLN A 670 3.44 11.65 27.18
C GLN A 670 4.25 12.00 25.92
N VAL A 671 4.80 13.22 25.85
CA VAL A 671 5.78 13.60 24.80
C VAL A 671 6.98 12.65 24.83
N GLY A 672 7.50 12.38 26.02
CA GLY A 672 8.57 11.43 26.26
C GLY A 672 8.21 10.00 25.83
N ASN A 673 6.98 9.54 26.10
CA ASN A 673 6.50 8.23 25.63
C ASN A 673 6.47 8.13 24.09
N CYS A 674 6.03 9.18 23.39
CA CYS A 674 6.09 9.23 21.93
C CYS A 674 7.54 9.15 21.40
N TRP A 675 8.48 9.84 22.04
CA TRP A 675 9.90 9.74 21.71
C TRP A 675 10.47 8.34 21.98
N LEU A 676 10.04 7.67 23.05
CA LEU A 676 10.44 6.28 23.32
C LEU A 676 9.87 5.29 22.29
N GLN A 677 8.63 5.49 21.84
CA GLN A 677 8.06 4.70 20.74
C GLN A 677 8.87 4.90 19.45
N TYR A 678 9.24 6.14 19.14
CA TYR A 678 10.11 6.46 18.00
C TYR A 678 11.50 5.83 18.15
N ALA A 679 12.15 5.97 19.30
CA ALA A 679 13.47 5.36 19.58
C ALA A 679 13.46 3.84 19.42
N LYS A 680 12.38 3.16 19.85
CA LYS A 680 12.20 1.72 19.65
C LYS A 680 12.15 1.36 18.17
N LEU A 681 11.44 2.14 17.36
CA LEU A 681 11.36 1.93 15.91
C LEU A 681 12.72 2.11 15.25
N CYS A 682 13.42 3.21 15.55
CA CYS A 682 14.78 3.46 15.05
C CYS A 682 15.76 2.35 15.43
N ARG A 683 15.71 1.87 16.69
CA ARG A 683 16.55 0.77 17.18
C ARG A 683 16.27 -0.54 16.44
N LEU A 684 15.00 -0.85 16.14
CA LEU A 684 14.63 -2.05 15.38
C LEU A 684 15.00 -1.95 13.90
N ALA A 685 14.97 -0.74 13.35
CA ALA A 685 15.41 -0.45 11.97
C ALA A 685 16.95 -0.40 11.83
N GLY A 686 17.71 -0.42 12.92
CA GLY A 686 19.18 -0.35 12.90
C GLY A 686 19.76 1.08 12.89
N HIS A 687 18.92 2.11 13.04
CA HIS A 687 19.36 3.51 13.05
C HIS A 687 19.72 3.95 14.47
N TYR A 688 20.94 3.66 14.90
CA TYR A 688 21.34 3.86 16.30
C TYR A 688 21.52 5.32 16.71
N GLU A 689 22.04 6.18 15.83
CA GLU A 689 22.26 7.61 16.12
C GLU A 689 20.94 8.35 16.35
N THR A 690 19.96 8.12 15.48
CA THR A 690 18.63 8.72 15.60
C THR A 690 17.87 8.18 16.81
N ALA A 691 18.06 6.89 17.13
CA ALA A 691 17.53 6.29 18.35
C ALA A 691 18.16 6.92 19.61
N HIS A 692 19.47 7.16 19.61
CA HIS A 692 20.17 7.80 20.72
C HIS A 692 19.63 9.22 20.97
N ARG A 693 19.50 10.01 19.91
CA ARG A 693 18.92 11.35 19.99
C ARG A 693 17.49 11.33 20.53
N ALA A 694 16.64 10.45 20.02
CA ALA A 694 15.26 10.32 20.50
C ALA A 694 15.20 9.95 21.99
N ILE A 695 16.15 9.17 22.49
CA ILE A 695 16.30 8.84 23.92
C ILE A 695 16.69 10.09 24.73
N LEU A 696 17.58 10.94 24.22
CA LEU A 696 17.95 12.20 24.89
C LEU A 696 16.75 13.16 24.99
N GLU A 697 15.97 13.30 23.92
CA GLU A 697 14.74 14.11 23.93
C GLU A 697 13.67 13.54 24.88
N ALA A 698 13.56 12.21 24.95
CA ALA A 698 12.69 11.53 25.92
C ALA A 698 13.15 11.76 27.37
N GLN A 699 14.47 11.77 27.60
CA GLN A 699 15.05 12.06 28.91
C GLN A 699 14.78 13.51 29.34
N ALA A 700 14.96 14.46 28.43
CA ALA A 700 14.67 15.88 28.66
C ALA A 700 13.18 16.11 28.97
N SER A 701 12.30 15.32 28.37
CA SER A 701 10.85 15.36 28.60
C SER A 701 10.39 14.62 29.87
N GLY A 702 11.30 13.93 30.57
CA GLY A 702 11.00 13.22 31.82
C GLY A 702 10.19 11.93 31.65
N ALA A 703 10.36 11.20 30.53
CA ALA A 703 9.60 9.97 30.30
C ALA A 703 9.98 8.84 31.28
N PRO A 704 9.03 8.00 31.72
CA PRO A 704 9.36 6.75 32.42
C PRO A 704 9.99 5.75 31.43
N ASN A 705 10.89 4.88 31.91
CA ASN A 705 11.54 3.80 31.13
C ASN A 705 12.59 4.21 30.09
N VAL A 706 13.08 5.45 30.11
CA VAL A 706 14.17 5.91 29.22
C VAL A 706 15.44 5.06 29.40
N HIS A 707 15.77 4.73 30.65
CA HIS A 707 16.90 3.87 31.01
C HIS A 707 16.84 2.51 30.32
N MET A 708 15.66 1.92 30.16
CA MET A 708 15.49 0.62 29.52
C MET A 708 15.85 0.67 28.03
N GLU A 709 15.38 1.68 27.30
CA GLU A 709 15.68 1.78 25.86
C GLU A 709 17.13 2.23 25.63
N LYS A 710 17.68 3.10 26.48
CA LYS A 710 19.12 3.44 26.47
C LYS A 710 19.99 2.21 26.67
N ALA A 711 19.67 1.37 27.64
CA ALA A 711 20.42 0.15 27.87
C ALA A 711 20.27 -0.85 26.70
N LYS A 712 19.09 -0.96 26.08
CA LYS A 712 18.90 -1.82 24.89
C LYS A 712 19.69 -1.33 23.69
N LEU A 713 19.80 -0.02 23.52
CA LEU A 713 20.64 0.58 22.48
C LEU A 713 22.11 0.22 22.68
N LEU A 714 22.63 0.41 23.90
CA LEU A 714 24.01 0.06 24.27
C LEU A 714 24.30 -1.44 24.09
N TRP A 715 23.34 -2.30 24.42
CA TRP A 715 23.46 -3.75 24.22
C TRP A 715 23.64 -4.11 22.74
N ILE A 716 22.84 -3.51 21.85
CA ILE A 716 22.92 -3.79 20.40
C ILE A 716 24.19 -3.22 19.79
N THR A 717 24.69 -2.07 20.28
CA THR A 717 25.98 -1.48 19.84
C THR A 717 27.21 -2.20 20.40
N ARG A 718 27.04 -3.42 20.97
CA ARG A 718 28.08 -4.27 21.56
C ARG A 718 28.79 -3.68 22.78
N ARG A 719 28.15 -2.73 23.48
CA ARG A 719 28.63 -2.17 24.76
C ARG A 719 27.85 -2.80 25.93
N SER A 720 27.99 -4.11 26.12
CA SER A 720 27.23 -4.89 27.11
C SER A 720 27.43 -4.42 28.55
N ASP A 721 28.67 -4.06 28.93
CA ASP A 721 28.99 -3.69 30.30
C ASP A 721 28.36 -2.34 30.66
N SER A 722 28.44 -1.36 29.75
CA SER A 722 27.79 -0.07 29.91
C SER A 722 26.27 -0.20 29.99
N ALA A 723 25.67 -1.12 29.24
CA ALA A 723 24.23 -1.39 29.30
C ALA A 723 23.80 -1.95 30.66
N ILE A 724 24.57 -2.88 31.23
CA ILE A 724 24.28 -3.48 32.54
C ILE A 724 24.45 -2.44 33.65
N VAL A 725 25.50 -1.61 33.59
CA VAL A 725 25.73 -0.53 34.55
C VAL A 725 24.61 0.49 34.52
N GLU A 726 24.11 0.88 33.34
CA GLU A 726 22.98 1.81 33.22
C GLU A 726 21.70 1.26 33.88
N LEU A 727 21.40 -0.04 33.70
CA LEU A 727 20.26 -0.69 34.36
C LEU A 727 20.46 -0.76 35.88
N GLN A 728 21.67 -1.09 36.32
CA GLN A 728 22.02 -1.15 37.74
C GLN A 728 21.87 0.23 38.41
N GLN A 729 22.42 1.28 37.80
CA GLN A 729 22.29 2.65 38.31
C GLN A 729 20.83 3.09 38.37
N SER A 730 20.02 2.75 37.36
CA SER A 730 18.59 3.05 37.40
C SER A 730 17.88 2.32 38.53
N LEU A 731 18.15 1.03 38.74
CA LEU A 731 17.55 0.25 39.83
C LEU A 731 17.95 0.78 41.22
N LEU A 732 19.16 1.31 41.37
CA LEU A 732 19.65 1.94 42.61
C LEU A 732 19.04 3.32 42.88
N ASN A 733 18.71 4.07 41.83
CA ASN A 733 18.13 5.41 41.94
C ASN A 733 16.59 5.40 42.10
N MET A 734 15.95 4.23 42.10
CA MET A 734 14.50 4.11 42.31
C MET A 734 14.13 4.21 43.80
N PRO A 735 12.97 4.81 44.16
CA PRO A 735 12.61 5.07 45.55
C PRO A 735 12.50 3.79 46.41
N GLU A 736 13.03 3.88 47.65
CA GLU A 736 13.18 2.81 48.66
C GLU A 736 11.86 2.22 49.23
N GLY A 737 10.77 2.17 48.46
CA GLY A 737 9.49 1.57 48.86
C GLY A 737 8.96 0.48 47.93
N VAL A 738 9.60 0.27 46.78
CA VAL A 738 9.17 -0.68 45.73
C VAL A 738 10.21 -1.79 45.47
N VAL A 739 11.44 -1.57 45.91
CA VAL A 739 12.58 -2.46 45.72
C VAL A 739 13.01 -2.93 47.11
N ASP A 740 12.82 -4.22 47.42
CA ASP A 740 13.23 -4.77 48.72
C ASP A 740 14.73 -4.53 48.95
N SER A 741 15.14 -4.27 50.20
CA SER A 741 16.54 -4.06 50.60
C SER A 741 17.48 -5.21 50.17
N THR A 742 16.91 -6.39 49.91
CA THR A 742 17.57 -7.56 49.34
C THR A 742 18.00 -7.35 47.89
N VAL A 743 17.18 -6.70 47.05
CA VAL A 743 17.48 -6.39 45.65
C VAL A 743 18.68 -5.44 45.57
N ILE A 744 18.72 -4.42 46.42
CA ILE A 744 19.84 -3.47 46.52
C ILE A 744 21.11 -4.22 46.96
N SER A 745 21.02 -5.17 47.89
CA SER A 745 22.17 -5.98 48.33
C SER A 745 22.72 -6.94 47.26
N SER A 746 21.83 -7.57 46.46
CA SER A 746 22.20 -8.45 45.34
C SER A 746 22.73 -7.66 44.14
N ILE A 747 22.38 -6.38 44.01
CA ILE A 747 22.90 -5.45 43.01
C ILE A 747 24.26 -4.86 43.45
N ASN A 748 24.41 -4.52 44.72
CA ASN A 748 25.60 -3.85 45.29
C ASN A 748 26.84 -4.74 45.43
N SER A 749 26.76 -6.04 45.20
CA SER A 749 27.90 -6.97 45.33
C SER A 749 29.09 -6.66 44.39
N LEU A 750 28.99 -5.64 43.52
CA LEU A 750 30.00 -5.24 42.54
C LEU A 750 30.43 -3.75 42.57
N LEU A 751 29.89 -2.88 43.43
CA LEU A 751 30.27 -1.45 43.42
C LEU A 751 31.47 -1.15 44.33
N MET A 752 32.63 -0.91 43.70
CA MET A 752 33.77 -0.21 44.31
C MET A 752 33.69 1.30 44.00
N ALA A 753 32.68 1.99 44.54
CA ALA A 753 32.66 3.44 44.76
C ALA A 753 31.37 3.86 45.50
N PRO A 754 31.42 4.81 46.45
CA PRO A 754 30.22 5.33 47.10
C PRO A 754 29.55 6.43 46.25
N THR A 755 28.23 6.39 46.12
CA THR A 755 27.40 7.47 45.56
C THR A 755 26.68 8.24 46.67
N ASN A 756 26.76 9.57 46.62
CA ASN A 756 25.88 10.48 47.36
C ASN A 756 24.54 10.63 46.60
N PRO A 757 23.37 10.47 47.24
CA PRO A 757 22.09 10.78 46.63
C PRO A 757 21.67 12.23 46.89
N GLU A 758 21.29 12.97 45.83
CA GLU A 758 20.46 14.18 45.97
C GLU A 758 18.97 13.83 45.82
N PRO A 759 18.08 14.41 46.63
CA PRO A 759 16.68 14.00 46.68
C PRO A 759 15.85 14.74 45.62
N THR A 760 15.09 14.01 44.79
CA THR A 760 13.99 14.62 44.03
C THR A 760 12.64 13.94 44.31
N VAL A 761 11.66 14.83 44.40
CA VAL A 761 10.27 14.78 44.89
C VAL A 761 9.42 13.55 44.47
N ARG A 762 8.71 13.00 45.45
CA ARG A 762 7.68 11.94 45.36
C ARG A 762 6.43 12.40 44.63
N ASN A 763 5.85 11.52 43.81
CA ASN A 763 4.41 11.46 43.56
C ASN A 763 3.94 10.01 43.39
N THR A 764 2.79 9.70 43.98
CA THR A 764 2.17 8.37 44.10
C THR A 764 1.61 7.83 42.78
N GLN A 765 2.26 6.85 42.14
CA GLN A 765 1.65 5.93 41.16
C GLN A 765 2.17 4.47 41.32
N SER A 766 1.89 3.88 42.48
CA SER A 766 2.51 2.64 42.97
C SER A 766 2.35 1.36 42.11
N PHE A 767 1.36 1.26 41.23
CA PHE A 767 1.10 0.01 40.48
C PHE A 767 1.79 -0.06 39.10
N ASN A 768 1.85 1.06 38.36
CA ASN A 768 2.59 1.12 37.09
C ASN A 768 4.10 1.11 37.33
N GLU A 769 4.55 1.78 38.40
CA GLU A 769 5.95 1.76 38.84
C GLU A 769 6.42 0.33 39.15
N LYS A 770 5.60 -0.48 39.87
CA LYS A 770 5.91 -1.90 40.14
C LYS A 770 6.10 -2.73 38.88
N LYS A 771 5.24 -2.54 37.87
CA LYS A 771 5.36 -3.24 36.58
C LYS A 771 6.60 -2.83 35.81
N ASP A 772 6.95 -1.55 35.84
CA ASP A 772 8.09 -1.01 35.11
C ASP A 772 9.43 -1.38 35.80
N VAL A 773 9.44 -1.42 37.12
CA VAL A 773 10.54 -1.99 37.92
C VAL A 773 10.70 -3.47 37.62
N ALA A 774 9.61 -4.26 37.61
CA ALA A 774 9.67 -5.68 37.28
C ALA A 774 10.22 -5.94 35.87
N LYS A 775 9.83 -5.13 34.87
CA LYS A 775 10.38 -5.21 33.51
C LYS A 775 11.86 -4.85 33.46
N THR A 776 12.28 -3.82 34.20
CA THR A 776 13.68 -3.39 34.28
C THR A 776 14.55 -4.48 34.93
N LEU A 777 14.06 -5.05 36.04
CA LEU A 777 14.71 -6.14 36.76
C LEU A 777 14.80 -7.42 35.91
N LEU A 778 13.74 -7.76 35.17
CA LEU A 778 13.74 -8.89 34.24
C LEU A 778 14.75 -8.70 33.09
N LEU A 779 14.90 -7.48 32.59
CA LEU A 779 15.88 -7.18 31.54
C LEU A 779 17.31 -7.29 32.09
N TYR A 780 17.55 -6.77 33.29
CA TYR A 780 18.82 -6.86 34.00
C TYR A 780 19.21 -8.32 34.28
N SER A 781 18.29 -9.13 34.83
CA SER A 781 18.53 -10.54 35.13
C SER A 781 18.84 -11.35 33.86
N LYS A 782 18.14 -11.07 32.76
CA LYS A 782 18.40 -11.68 31.45
C LYS A 782 19.80 -11.38 30.92
N TRP A 783 20.25 -10.13 31.02
CA TRP A 783 21.56 -9.74 30.50
C TRP A 783 22.72 -10.18 31.38
N ILE A 784 22.54 -10.21 32.70
CA ILE A 784 23.51 -10.82 33.61
C ILE A 784 23.64 -12.31 33.36
N HIS A 785 22.50 -12.97 33.13
CA HIS A 785 22.50 -14.37 32.76
C HIS A 785 23.34 -14.58 31.48
N TYR A 786 23.11 -13.81 30.43
CA TYR A 786 23.88 -13.95 29.18
C TYR A 786 25.35 -13.50 29.29
N SER A 787 25.69 -12.55 30.17
CA SER A 787 27.06 -12.09 30.36
C SER A 787 27.86 -12.97 31.33
N GLY A 788 27.20 -13.84 32.11
CA GLY A 788 27.85 -14.73 33.08
C GLY A 788 28.50 -13.98 34.26
N GLN A 789 28.15 -12.72 34.50
CA GLN A 789 28.84 -11.87 35.48
C GLN A 789 28.51 -12.18 36.95
N LYS A 790 27.41 -12.88 37.24
CA LYS A 790 26.98 -13.21 38.61
C LYS A 790 26.88 -14.72 38.87
N GLN A 791 26.92 -15.09 40.14
CA GLN A 791 26.78 -16.48 40.57
C GLN A 791 25.35 -17.00 40.37
N LYS A 792 25.22 -18.33 40.24
CA LYS A 792 23.94 -19.02 39.98
C LYS A 792 22.83 -18.65 40.99
N LYS A 793 23.19 -18.56 42.28
CA LYS A 793 22.25 -18.22 43.36
C LYS A 793 21.71 -16.80 43.22
N ASP A 794 22.56 -15.85 42.86
CA ASP A 794 22.17 -14.45 42.69
C ASP A 794 21.23 -14.27 41.50
N VAL A 795 21.48 -15.00 40.40
CA VAL A 795 20.61 -14.98 39.22
C VAL A 795 19.22 -15.57 39.53
N LEU A 796 19.17 -16.67 40.28
CA LEU A 796 17.89 -17.26 40.74
C LEU A 796 17.12 -16.32 41.69
N ASN A 797 17.83 -15.64 42.59
CA ASN A 797 17.24 -14.64 43.48
C ASN A 797 16.64 -13.48 42.68
N LEU A 798 17.33 -13.01 41.63
CA LEU A 798 16.79 -11.96 40.77
C LEU A 798 15.52 -12.40 40.02
N TYR A 799 15.47 -13.63 39.49
CA TYR A 799 14.26 -14.12 38.80
C TYR A 799 13.09 -14.40 39.75
N THR A 800 13.35 -14.88 40.97
CA THR A 800 12.30 -15.07 41.99
C THR A 800 11.72 -13.72 42.43
N GLN A 801 12.55 -12.69 42.59
CA GLN A 801 12.08 -11.33 42.88
C GLN A 801 11.24 -10.73 41.73
N VAL A 802 11.57 -11.02 40.47
CA VAL A 802 10.70 -10.61 39.33
C VAL A 802 9.31 -11.24 39.45
N LYS A 803 9.24 -12.52 39.84
CA LYS A 803 7.97 -13.22 40.04
C LYS A 803 7.15 -12.58 41.17
N ASP A 804 7.80 -12.20 42.27
CA ASP A 804 7.14 -11.59 43.43
C ASP A 804 6.62 -10.18 43.12
N LEU A 805 7.36 -9.40 42.32
CA LEU A 805 6.94 -8.06 41.88
C LEU A 805 5.83 -8.12 40.82
N GLN A 806 5.92 -9.04 39.86
CA GLN A 806 4.90 -9.22 38.81
C GLN A 806 4.88 -10.67 38.29
N PRO A 807 3.79 -11.44 38.52
CA PRO A 807 3.61 -12.73 37.87
C PRO A 807 3.29 -12.51 36.38
N CYS A 808 4.31 -12.55 35.54
CA CYS A 808 4.21 -12.38 34.09
C CYS A 808 4.72 -13.64 33.37
N GLU A 809 4.03 -14.07 32.32
CA GLU A 809 4.41 -15.21 31.47
C GLU A 809 5.88 -15.12 30.99
N LYS A 810 6.33 -13.91 30.65
CA LYS A 810 7.72 -13.66 30.23
C LYS A 810 8.74 -13.94 31.34
N GLY A 811 8.39 -13.65 32.60
CA GLY A 811 9.23 -13.94 33.75
C GLY A 811 9.37 -15.45 33.96
N TYR A 812 8.24 -16.18 33.95
CA TYR A 812 8.24 -17.64 34.04
C TYR A 812 8.98 -18.31 32.88
N PHE A 813 8.78 -17.84 31.66
CA PHE A 813 9.47 -18.35 30.47
C PHE A 813 10.99 -18.18 30.58
N HIS A 814 11.48 -17.01 30.97
CA HIS A 814 12.91 -16.77 31.11
C HIS A 814 13.55 -17.54 32.27
N LEU A 815 12.82 -17.74 33.37
CA LEU A 815 13.25 -18.60 34.47
C LEU A 815 13.32 -20.08 34.04
N ALA A 816 12.30 -20.59 33.34
CA ALA A 816 12.30 -21.94 32.81
C ALA A 816 13.47 -22.15 31.83
N LYS A 817 13.69 -21.18 30.93
CA LYS A 817 14.83 -21.18 30.02
C LYS A 817 16.17 -21.24 30.77
N TYR A 818 16.30 -20.50 31.87
CA TYR A 818 17.50 -20.55 32.71
C TYR A 818 17.71 -21.95 33.33
N TYR A 819 16.65 -22.58 33.83
CA TYR A 819 16.72 -23.96 34.34
C TYR A 819 17.09 -24.96 33.23
N ASP A 820 16.55 -24.80 32.02
CA ASP A 820 16.90 -25.65 30.87
C ASP A 820 18.38 -25.49 30.49
N GLU A 821 18.89 -24.25 30.44
CA GLU A 821 20.31 -23.99 30.15
C GLU A 821 21.22 -24.57 31.25
N LEU A 822 20.85 -24.44 32.52
CA LEU A 822 21.54 -25.08 33.64
C LEU A 822 21.49 -26.62 33.58
N TYR A 823 20.37 -27.18 33.15
CA TYR A 823 20.19 -28.62 32.95
C TYR A 823 21.12 -29.12 31.84
N VAL A 824 21.18 -28.41 30.71
CA VAL A 824 22.07 -28.74 29.59
C VAL A 824 23.54 -28.64 30.01
N ASP A 825 23.91 -27.60 30.75
CA ASP A 825 25.27 -27.41 31.29
C ASP A 825 25.67 -28.56 32.22
N ALA A 826 24.82 -28.91 33.18
CA ALA A 826 25.06 -30.02 34.09
C ALA A 826 25.20 -31.37 33.35
N ARG A 827 24.39 -31.59 32.30
CA ARG A 827 24.49 -32.79 31.46
C ARG A 827 25.80 -32.84 30.68
N LYS A 828 26.28 -31.71 30.16
CA LYS A 828 27.60 -31.61 29.49
C LYS A 828 28.73 -31.90 30.47
N CYS A 829 28.72 -31.28 31.65
CA CYS A 829 29.71 -31.56 32.70
C CYS A 829 29.71 -33.05 33.10
N GLN A 830 28.53 -33.68 33.17
CA GLN A 830 28.42 -35.12 33.44
C GLN A 830 29.03 -35.96 32.31
N GLN A 831 28.78 -35.62 31.04
CA GLN A 831 29.38 -36.32 29.90
C GLN A 831 30.91 -36.14 29.85
N GLU A 832 31.41 -34.93 30.11
CA GLU A 832 32.85 -34.66 30.18
C GLU A 832 33.50 -35.43 31.33
N SER A 833 32.86 -35.51 32.51
CA SER A 833 33.34 -36.31 33.63
C SER A 833 33.40 -37.81 33.29
N LEU A 834 32.42 -38.33 32.54
CA LEU A 834 32.41 -39.71 32.06
C LEU A 834 33.51 -39.95 31.03
N VAL A 835 33.75 -39.02 30.09
CA VAL A 835 34.85 -39.12 29.12
C VAL A 835 36.22 -39.09 29.80
N VAL A 836 36.43 -38.19 30.76
CA VAL A 836 37.68 -38.11 31.55
C VAL A 836 37.89 -39.38 32.38
N SER A 837 36.84 -39.94 32.97
CA SER A 837 36.91 -41.23 33.69
C SER A 837 37.25 -42.41 32.76
N SER A 838 36.76 -42.39 31.51
CA SER A 838 37.10 -43.41 30.51
C SER A 838 38.53 -43.26 29.95
N ALA A 839 39.06 -42.03 29.86
CA ALA A 839 40.42 -41.74 29.41
C ALA A 839 41.47 -42.00 30.52
N GLY A 840 41.09 -41.84 31.80
CA GLY A 840 41.92 -42.13 32.97
C GLY A 840 42.11 -43.62 33.27
N SER A 841 41.34 -44.52 32.65
CA SER A 841 41.36 -45.97 32.93
C SER A 841 42.55 -46.75 32.30
N LYS A 842 43.62 -46.09 31.85
CA LYS A 842 44.83 -46.77 31.31
C LYS A 842 46.09 -46.71 32.17
N LYS A 843 46.06 -46.22 33.42
CA LYS A 843 47.17 -46.44 34.37
C LYS A 843 46.69 -46.64 35.81
N GLY A 844 46.94 -47.85 36.32
CA GLY A 844 47.21 -48.12 37.73
C GLY A 844 45.99 -48.34 38.63
N SER A 845 45.76 -49.60 39.00
CA SER A 845 44.85 -50.01 40.07
C SER A 845 45.33 -49.50 41.44
N VAL A 846 44.48 -48.79 42.17
CA VAL A 846 44.40 -48.88 43.65
C VAL A 846 42.94 -48.70 44.05
N LEU A 847 42.41 -49.69 44.78
CA LEU A 847 41.07 -49.67 45.37
C LEU A 847 40.96 -48.59 46.46
N SER A 848 39.87 -47.82 46.44
CA SER A 848 39.18 -47.43 47.67
C SER A 848 37.67 -47.30 47.40
N ASN A 849 36.87 -48.02 48.19
CA ASN A 849 35.41 -47.95 48.21
C ASN A 849 34.96 -46.63 48.85
N SER A 850 34.11 -45.86 48.17
CA SER A 850 32.96 -45.22 48.84
C SER A 850 31.89 -44.84 47.83
N SER A 851 30.69 -45.31 48.15
CA SER A 851 29.39 -45.03 47.58
C SER A 851 29.07 -43.53 47.45
N THR A 852 28.21 -43.22 46.48
CA THR A 852 27.56 -41.94 46.14
C THR A 852 28.33 -41.01 45.19
N GLU A 853 28.55 -41.45 43.95
CA GLU A 853 28.43 -40.51 42.82
C GLU A 853 26.96 -40.10 42.71
N LYS A 854 26.56 -39.11 43.49
CA LYS A 854 25.33 -38.37 43.21
C LYS A 854 25.50 -37.74 41.85
N ALA A 855 24.62 -38.10 40.92
CA ALA A 855 24.56 -37.44 39.63
C ALA A 855 24.44 -35.93 39.86
N GLY A 856 25.15 -35.11 39.07
CA GLY A 856 25.21 -33.65 39.24
C GLY A 856 23.86 -32.93 39.35
N TRP A 857 22.77 -33.62 39.02
CA TRP A 857 21.37 -33.25 39.26
C TRP A 857 21.00 -32.96 40.72
N ASP A 858 21.61 -33.65 41.70
CA ASP A 858 21.27 -33.48 43.13
C ASP A 858 21.69 -32.10 43.69
N PHE A 859 22.60 -31.40 43.01
CA PHE A 859 23.04 -30.04 43.36
C PHE A 859 22.22 -28.94 42.68
N LEU A 860 21.38 -29.25 41.69
CA LEU A 860 20.58 -28.27 40.95
C LEU A 860 19.23 -27.94 41.61
N PHE A 861 18.72 -28.82 42.48
CA PHE A 861 17.38 -28.72 43.08
C PHE A 861 17.38 -28.58 44.62
N LYS A 862 18.47 -28.09 45.23
CA LYS A 862 18.52 -27.75 46.65
C LYS A 862 18.77 -26.27 46.91
#